data_AF-A0A6J0DDM6-F1
#
_entry.id   AF-A0A6J0DDM6-F1
#
_cell.length_a   1.000
_cell.length_b   1.000
_cell.length_c   1.000
_cell.angle_alpha   90.00
_cell.angle_beta   90.00
_cell.angle_gamma   90.00
#
_symmetry.space_group_name_H-M   'P 1'
#
loop_
_entity.id
_entity.type
_entity.pdbx_description
1 polymer ?
#
loop_
_entity_poly.entity_id
_entity_poly.type
_entity_poly.pdbx_seq_one_letter_code
_entity_poly.pdbx_strand_id
1 'polypeptide(L)'
;MHLQLGTELLKSEYPIIQQLALKTLGVITCDKESRTMLKDNQGLDQLSKILETKELNDLHVEALAVIANCLEDMDSMVLLQQTGGLKKLLSFAENSTIPDIQKNAAKAIAKAAYDPENRKVFHEQEVEKCLVTLLGSDNDGTKIAASQAISAMSENSSSKDFFNTQGIPQIVQLLKSDNEEVREAAALALANLTTNSTANANAAAEADAIDPLINILSSKRDGAIANAATVLTNMAIQEPLRTVIQSHEVMNALLSPLHSTNTVVQSTAALTVAATACDVEARNQLRMCGGLEPLVELLNSKNDEVRRHASWAVMVCASDELTAVELCRLGALDILEEINLSVSRKNKFSEAAYNKLLNNNLSLKYSQTGYLSSSNIISDGFYDYGRINPGTKLLPLKELCLQELNDQRAILLVNSKSDISPPPSMEDKSSDVGYGRSISSSSSLRRASKEKSTLRFSAGFGSPTEEKSEPTSGRNTVLSRGTTKEKGSRKGKGKKEEEKVKEEEEVMAMPKMTESSPDKEWYPPLDPEFCVYVFEVTKSILPIVNIKDQIEALAKYVADKMGGRIPKEKLSDFSWELHISELKFQLKSNVVPIGYIKKGIFYHRALLFKALADKIGVGCCLVRGEYSRAWNEVKLLNEGRKGVTGSLPPPEEFIVDLMFHPGALLKLRSKEADLYRFL
;
A
#
# COMPACT_ATOMS: atom_id res chain seq x y z
N MET A 1 -50.87 -19.51 -26.68
CA MET A 1 -51.65 -20.73 -26.39
C MET A 1 -51.34 -21.31 -25.01
N HIS A 2 -50.12 -21.82 -24.73
CA HIS A 2 -49.80 -22.46 -23.44
C HIS A 2 -49.98 -21.56 -22.20
N LEU A 3 -49.60 -20.27 -22.27
CA LEU A 3 -49.78 -19.30 -21.17
C LEU A 3 -51.26 -19.02 -20.84
N GLN A 4 -52.10 -18.87 -21.86
CA GLN A 4 -53.54 -18.60 -21.71
C GLN A 4 -54.26 -19.80 -21.07
N LEU A 5 -53.90 -21.01 -21.48
CA LEU A 5 -54.32 -22.24 -20.80
C LEU A 5 -53.82 -22.27 -19.35
N GLY A 6 -52.59 -21.84 -19.08
CA GLY A 6 -52.05 -21.70 -17.72
C GLY A 6 -52.91 -20.80 -16.82
N THR A 7 -53.31 -19.62 -17.31
CA THR A 7 -54.21 -18.70 -16.58
C THR A 7 -55.64 -19.23 -16.41
N GLU A 8 -56.14 -20.03 -17.35
CA GLU A 8 -57.44 -20.70 -17.22
C GLU A 8 -57.39 -21.83 -16.18
N LEU A 9 -56.30 -22.60 -16.14
CA LEU A 9 -56.12 -23.69 -15.16
C LEU A 9 -55.99 -23.17 -13.72
N LEU A 10 -55.53 -21.93 -13.50
CA LEU A 10 -55.60 -21.27 -12.19
C LEU A 10 -57.04 -21.03 -11.68
N LYS A 11 -58.05 -21.11 -12.56
CA LYS A 11 -59.48 -21.00 -12.21
C LYS A 11 -60.15 -22.37 -11.99
N SER A 12 -59.39 -23.47 -12.08
CA SER A 12 -59.90 -24.83 -11.85
C SER A 12 -60.40 -25.02 -10.41
N GLU A 13 -61.46 -25.81 -10.22
CA GLU A 13 -61.96 -26.18 -8.89
C GLU A 13 -61.05 -27.18 -8.15
N TYR A 14 -60.07 -27.77 -8.82
CA TYR A 14 -59.19 -28.80 -8.27
C TYR A 14 -57.82 -28.21 -7.87
N PRO A 15 -57.45 -28.17 -6.58
CA PRO A 15 -56.17 -27.60 -6.12
C PRO A 15 -54.94 -28.24 -6.77
N ILE A 16 -55.00 -29.53 -7.12
CA ILE A 16 -53.88 -30.23 -7.79
C ILE A 16 -53.64 -29.70 -9.21
N ILE A 17 -54.69 -29.26 -9.91
CA ILE A 17 -54.60 -28.65 -11.24
C ILE A 17 -54.05 -27.22 -11.10
N GLN A 18 -54.53 -26.46 -10.10
CA GLN A 18 -53.97 -25.15 -9.77
C GLN A 18 -52.48 -25.25 -9.43
N GLN A 19 -52.05 -26.25 -8.63
CA GLN A 19 -50.63 -26.44 -8.27
C GLN A 19 -49.75 -26.74 -9.49
N LEU A 20 -50.20 -27.63 -10.39
CA LEU A 20 -49.48 -27.94 -11.62
C LEU A 20 -49.40 -26.72 -12.55
N ALA A 21 -50.47 -25.93 -12.64
CA ALA A 21 -50.47 -24.67 -13.37
C ALA A 21 -49.46 -23.69 -12.74
N LEU A 22 -49.48 -23.47 -11.43
CA LEU A 22 -48.55 -22.59 -10.71
C LEU A 22 -47.09 -23.02 -10.89
N LYS A 23 -46.77 -24.31 -10.80
CA LYS A 23 -45.42 -24.84 -11.05
C LYS A 23 -44.96 -24.58 -12.49
N THR A 24 -45.85 -24.74 -13.45
CA THR A 24 -45.58 -24.44 -14.87
C THR A 24 -45.36 -22.94 -15.08
N LEU A 25 -46.24 -22.10 -14.52
CA LEU A 25 -46.13 -20.64 -14.55
C LEU A 25 -44.82 -20.15 -13.91
N GLY A 26 -44.40 -20.75 -12.79
CA GLY A 26 -43.17 -20.40 -12.08
C GLY A 26 -41.89 -20.65 -12.88
N VAL A 27 -41.91 -21.59 -13.84
CA VAL A 27 -40.79 -21.83 -14.76
C VAL A 27 -40.82 -20.85 -15.93
N ILE A 28 -41.98 -20.62 -16.55
CA ILE A 28 -42.07 -19.79 -17.77
C ILE A 28 -42.02 -18.28 -17.49
N THR A 29 -42.44 -17.82 -16.30
CA THR A 29 -42.38 -16.39 -15.92
C THR A 29 -40.96 -15.86 -15.65
N CYS A 30 -39.95 -16.73 -15.70
CA CYS A 30 -38.55 -16.30 -15.81
C CYS A 30 -38.29 -15.48 -17.10
N ASP A 31 -39.11 -15.68 -18.15
CA ASP A 31 -39.08 -14.90 -19.38
C ASP A 31 -40.00 -13.65 -19.33
N LYS A 32 -39.57 -12.56 -19.96
CA LYS A 32 -40.25 -11.26 -19.95
C LYS A 32 -41.53 -11.23 -20.79
N GLU A 33 -41.55 -11.91 -21.94
CA GLU A 33 -42.75 -11.98 -22.79
C GLU A 33 -43.86 -12.74 -22.05
N SER A 34 -43.47 -13.84 -21.38
CA SER A 34 -44.34 -14.69 -20.57
C SER A 34 -44.96 -13.93 -19.39
N ARG A 35 -44.21 -13.05 -18.71
CA ARG A 35 -44.77 -12.15 -17.67
C ARG A 35 -45.78 -11.15 -18.24
N THR A 36 -45.47 -10.59 -19.41
CA THR A 36 -46.35 -9.63 -20.09
C THR A 36 -47.66 -10.31 -20.48
N MET A 37 -47.61 -11.48 -21.10
CA MET A 37 -48.81 -12.28 -21.40
C MET A 37 -49.60 -12.67 -20.13
N LEU A 38 -48.93 -12.98 -19.02
CA LEU A 38 -49.62 -13.28 -17.76
C LEU A 38 -50.39 -12.07 -17.23
N LYS A 39 -49.78 -10.87 -17.30
CA LYS A 39 -50.40 -9.59 -16.95
C LYS A 39 -51.61 -9.29 -17.83
N ASP A 40 -51.48 -9.42 -19.15
CA ASP A 40 -52.55 -9.18 -20.13
C ASP A 40 -53.75 -10.12 -19.96
N ASN A 41 -53.54 -11.34 -19.45
CA ASN A 41 -54.57 -12.35 -19.21
C ASN A 41 -55.14 -12.34 -17.76
N GLN A 42 -55.00 -11.24 -17.02
CA GLN A 42 -55.50 -11.11 -15.63
C GLN A 42 -54.91 -12.16 -14.66
N GLY A 43 -53.71 -12.69 -14.97
CA GLY A 43 -53.09 -13.74 -14.16
C GLY A 43 -52.68 -13.25 -12.77
N LEU A 44 -52.28 -11.98 -12.63
CA LEU A 44 -51.94 -11.37 -11.34
C LEU A 44 -53.16 -11.21 -10.42
N ASP A 45 -54.34 -10.93 -10.98
CA ASP A 45 -55.60 -10.89 -10.23
C ASP A 45 -55.95 -12.27 -9.67
N GLN A 46 -55.81 -13.31 -10.50
CA GLN A 46 -56.08 -14.69 -10.11
C GLN A 46 -55.06 -15.21 -9.08
N LEU A 47 -53.79 -14.82 -9.19
CA LEU A 47 -52.76 -15.14 -8.19
C LEU A 47 -53.05 -14.45 -6.84
N SER A 48 -53.45 -13.19 -6.86
CA SER A 48 -53.88 -12.46 -5.66
C SER A 48 -55.08 -13.14 -4.99
N LYS A 49 -56.06 -13.60 -5.78
CA LYS A 49 -57.22 -14.36 -5.27
C LYS A 49 -56.84 -15.70 -4.65
N ILE A 50 -55.85 -16.41 -5.20
CA ILE A 50 -55.30 -17.63 -4.59
C ILE A 50 -54.69 -17.28 -3.22
N LEU A 51 -53.85 -16.23 -3.14
CA LEU A 51 -53.24 -15.76 -1.90
C LEU A 51 -54.26 -15.31 -0.83
N GLU A 52 -55.43 -14.81 -1.21
CA GLU A 52 -56.50 -14.47 -0.27
C GLU A 52 -57.20 -15.69 0.36
N THR A 53 -57.19 -16.83 -0.34
CA THR A 53 -57.98 -18.01 0.01
C THR A 53 -57.24 -18.88 1.03
N LYS A 54 -57.57 -18.71 2.32
CA LYS A 54 -56.92 -19.43 3.45
C LYS A 54 -56.91 -20.96 3.36
N GLU A 55 -57.77 -21.55 2.53
CA GLU A 55 -57.85 -23.00 2.31
C GLU A 55 -56.78 -23.51 1.32
N LEU A 56 -56.12 -22.61 0.57
CA LEU A 56 -55.13 -22.91 -0.46
C LEU A 56 -53.68 -22.69 0.01
N ASN A 57 -53.40 -22.88 1.31
CA ASN A 57 -52.05 -22.69 1.88
C ASN A 57 -50.97 -23.51 1.15
N ASP A 58 -51.32 -24.72 0.69
CA ASP A 58 -50.47 -25.63 -0.08
C ASP A 58 -50.12 -25.10 -1.48
N LEU A 59 -50.78 -24.03 -1.93
CA LEU A 59 -50.56 -23.35 -3.22
C LEU A 59 -49.93 -21.97 -3.05
N HIS A 60 -49.98 -21.38 -1.85
CA HIS A 60 -49.43 -20.05 -1.59
C HIS A 60 -47.93 -19.97 -1.88
N VAL A 61 -47.18 -21.05 -1.64
CA VAL A 61 -45.74 -21.12 -1.93
C VAL A 61 -45.46 -20.97 -3.43
N GLU A 62 -46.13 -21.75 -4.28
CA GLU A 62 -45.96 -21.66 -5.72
C GLU A 62 -46.57 -20.36 -6.29
N ALA A 63 -47.68 -19.86 -5.75
CA ALA A 63 -48.24 -18.56 -6.13
C ALA A 63 -47.29 -17.39 -5.81
N LEU A 64 -46.65 -17.40 -4.64
CA LEU A 64 -45.61 -16.43 -4.29
C LEU A 64 -44.38 -16.53 -5.20
N ALA A 65 -44.01 -17.74 -5.65
CA ALA A 65 -42.91 -17.91 -6.62
C ALA A 65 -43.24 -17.31 -8.00
N VAL A 66 -44.49 -17.46 -8.49
CA VAL A 66 -44.93 -16.79 -9.74
C VAL A 66 -44.94 -15.28 -9.56
N ILE A 67 -45.47 -14.76 -8.45
CA ILE A 67 -45.48 -13.32 -8.13
C ILE A 67 -44.05 -12.77 -8.04
N ALA A 68 -43.12 -13.49 -7.41
CA ALA A 68 -41.71 -13.09 -7.33
C ALA A 68 -41.05 -12.89 -8.70
N ASN A 69 -41.43 -13.71 -9.70
CA ASN A 69 -40.98 -13.52 -11.07
C ASN A 69 -41.65 -12.30 -11.71
N CYS A 70 -42.96 -12.12 -11.54
CA CYS A 70 -43.71 -10.99 -12.07
C CYS A 70 -43.24 -9.62 -11.54
N LEU A 71 -42.80 -9.55 -10.28
CA LEU A 71 -42.31 -8.32 -9.67
C LEU A 71 -40.93 -7.83 -10.19
N GLU A 72 -40.35 -8.47 -11.21
CA GLU A 72 -39.21 -7.91 -11.97
C GLU A 72 -39.58 -6.65 -12.78
N ASP A 73 -40.87 -6.35 -12.98
CA ASP A 73 -41.32 -5.14 -13.68
C ASP A 73 -42.27 -4.25 -12.85
N MET A 74 -42.07 -2.94 -12.97
CA MET A 74 -42.79 -1.90 -12.23
C MET A 74 -44.31 -1.90 -12.53
N ASP A 75 -44.72 -2.20 -13.77
CA ASP A 75 -46.14 -2.35 -14.13
C ASP A 75 -46.83 -3.43 -13.25
N SER A 76 -46.16 -4.58 -13.08
CA SER A 76 -46.69 -5.68 -12.27
C SER A 76 -46.73 -5.32 -10.78
N MET A 77 -45.78 -4.52 -10.28
CA MET A 77 -45.82 -3.96 -8.93
C MET A 77 -47.03 -3.03 -8.75
N VAL A 78 -47.27 -2.11 -9.70
CA VAL A 78 -48.43 -1.19 -9.67
C VAL A 78 -49.75 -1.97 -9.72
N LEU A 79 -49.86 -3.00 -10.55
CA LEU A 79 -51.07 -3.83 -10.60
C LEU A 79 -51.27 -4.63 -9.29
N LEU A 80 -50.21 -5.16 -8.70
CA LEU A 80 -50.26 -5.81 -7.37
C LEU A 80 -50.58 -4.83 -6.24
N GLN A 81 -50.24 -3.55 -6.38
CA GLN A 81 -50.63 -2.50 -5.42
C GLN A 81 -52.12 -2.16 -5.57
N GLN A 82 -52.62 -2.01 -6.80
CA GLN A 82 -54.04 -1.72 -7.10
C GLN A 82 -54.98 -2.84 -6.66
N THR A 83 -54.57 -4.10 -6.84
CA THR A 83 -55.34 -5.30 -6.46
C THR A 83 -55.22 -5.64 -4.97
N GLY A 84 -54.38 -4.93 -4.20
CA GLY A 84 -54.11 -5.24 -2.80
C GLY A 84 -53.17 -6.43 -2.57
N GLY A 85 -52.77 -7.15 -3.63
CA GLY A 85 -51.84 -8.27 -3.58
C GLY A 85 -50.48 -7.93 -2.95
N LEU A 86 -49.99 -6.69 -3.10
CA LEU A 86 -48.79 -6.21 -2.39
C LEU A 86 -49.00 -6.20 -0.87
N LYS A 87 -50.12 -5.65 -0.37
CA LYS A 87 -50.42 -5.68 1.08
C LYS A 87 -50.54 -7.12 1.59
N LYS A 88 -51.10 -8.01 0.76
CA LYS A 88 -51.21 -9.44 1.08
C LYS A 88 -49.83 -10.11 1.17
N LEU A 89 -48.93 -9.84 0.22
CA LEU A 89 -47.54 -10.29 0.23
C LEU A 89 -46.81 -9.87 1.52
N LEU A 90 -46.92 -8.59 1.90
CA LEU A 90 -46.31 -8.09 3.14
C LEU A 90 -46.93 -8.73 4.39
N SER A 91 -48.25 -8.95 4.41
CA SER A 91 -48.91 -9.66 5.50
C SER A 91 -48.45 -11.12 5.64
N PHE A 92 -48.10 -11.78 4.52
CA PHE A 92 -47.55 -13.14 4.53
C PHE A 92 -46.08 -13.20 4.95
N ALA A 93 -45.29 -12.17 4.63
CA ALA A 93 -43.96 -12.02 5.18
C ALA A 93 -44.02 -11.88 6.71
N GLU A 94 -44.77 -10.89 7.22
CA GLU A 94 -44.78 -10.56 8.65
C GLU A 94 -45.57 -11.56 9.53
N ASN A 95 -46.78 -11.97 9.12
CA ASN A 95 -47.76 -12.60 10.01
C ASN A 95 -48.09 -14.07 9.69
N SER A 96 -47.44 -14.69 8.69
CA SER A 96 -47.67 -16.11 8.38
C SER A 96 -47.06 -17.02 9.45
N THR A 97 -47.84 -17.98 9.95
CA THR A 97 -47.36 -19.05 10.83
C THR A 97 -46.60 -20.16 10.10
N ILE A 98 -46.59 -20.15 8.77
CA ILE A 98 -45.92 -21.15 7.92
C ILE A 98 -44.58 -20.57 7.44
N PRO A 99 -43.43 -21.11 7.89
CA PRO A 99 -42.12 -20.55 7.55
C PRO A 99 -41.80 -20.50 6.05
N ASP A 100 -42.20 -21.51 5.29
CA ASP A 100 -42.00 -21.50 3.82
C ASP A 100 -42.78 -20.38 3.12
N ILE A 101 -43.94 -19.97 3.65
CA ILE A 101 -44.67 -18.80 3.14
C ILE A 101 -43.91 -17.51 3.46
N GLN A 102 -43.42 -17.33 4.70
CA GLN A 102 -42.62 -16.15 5.08
C GLN A 102 -41.35 -16.02 4.23
N LYS A 103 -40.60 -17.13 4.10
CA LYS A 103 -39.41 -17.26 3.27
C LYS A 103 -39.67 -16.93 1.81
N ASN A 104 -40.74 -17.47 1.20
CA ASN A 104 -41.03 -17.17 -0.21
C ASN A 104 -41.57 -15.74 -0.42
N ALA A 105 -42.30 -15.18 0.55
CA ALA A 105 -42.69 -13.77 0.52
C ALA A 105 -41.46 -12.85 0.61
N ALA A 106 -40.53 -13.12 1.53
CA ALA A 106 -39.26 -12.38 1.64
C ALA A 106 -38.39 -12.51 0.38
N LYS A 107 -38.36 -13.69 -0.26
CA LYS A 107 -37.70 -13.87 -1.58
C LYS A 107 -38.35 -13.05 -2.68
N ALA A 108 -39.68 -12.95 -2.70
CA ALA A 108 -40.39 -12.11 -3.67
C ALA A 108 -40.03 -10.63 -3.48
N ILE A 109 -39.96 -10.15 -2.23
CA ILE A 109 -39.49 -8.79 -1.90
C ILE A 109 -38.04 -8.59 -2.36
N ALA A 110 -37.13 -9.53 -2.04
CA ALA A 110 -35.72 -9.43 -2.44
C ALA A 110 -35.55 -9.33 -3.96
N LYS A 111 -36.28 -10.16 -4.72
CA LYS A 111 -36.23 -10.19 -6.18
C LYS A 111 -36.84 -8.92 -6.79
N ALA A 112 -37.95 -8.45 -6.25
CA ALA A 112 -38.59 -7.20 -6.68
C ALA A 112 -37.72 -5.96 -6.41
N ALA A 113 -36.96 -5.97 -5.31
CA ALA A 113 -36.11 -4.87 -4.88
C ALA A 113 -34.85 -4.64 -5.74
N TYR A 114 -34.58 -5.48 -6.75
CA TYR A 114 -33.56 -5.17 -7.76
C TYR A 114 -33.97 -3.98 -8.65
N ASP A 115 -35.26 -3.73 -8.85
CA ASP A 115 -35.75 -2.55 -9.56
C ASP A 115 -35.77 -1.31 -8.62
N PRO A 116 -35.24 -0.15 -9.06
CA PRO A 116 -35.12 1.05 -8.23
C PRO A 116 -36.44 1.74 -7.90
N GLU A 117 -37.48 1.59 -8.73
CA GLU A 117 -38.80 2.15 -8.46
C GLU A 117 -39.56 1.27 -7.46
N ASN A 118 -39.46 -0.06 -7.59
CA ASN A 118 -39.98 -1.01 -6.60
C ASN A 118 -39.43 -0.75 -5.19
N ARG A 119 -38.14 -0.40 -5.06
CA ARG A 119 -37.55 -0.02 -3.75
C ARG A 119 -38.23 1.20 -3.12
N LYS A 120 -38.69 2.17 -3.92
CA LYS A 120 -39.43 3.34 -3.41
C LYS A 120 -40.82 2.92 -2.92
N VAL A 121 -41.53 2.12 -3.71
CA VAL A 121 -42.85 1.57 -3.33
C VAL A 121 -42.74 0.75 -2.02
N PHE A 122 -41.69 -0.05 -1.86
CA PHE A 122 -41.46 -0.80 -0.63
C PHE A 122 -41.14 0.10 0.57
N HIS A 123 -40.34 1.15 0.40
CA HIS A 123 -40.09 2.14 1.44
C HIS A 123 -41.39 2.86 1.89
N GLU A 124 -42.24 3.25 0.92
CA GLU A 124 -43.57 3.83 1.17
C GLU A 124 -44.56 2.87 1.87
N GLN A 125 -44.26 1.56 1.92
CA GLN A 125 -45.05 0.55 2.62
C GLN A 125 -44.36 0.02 3.91
N GLU A 126 -43.33 0.73 4.41
CA GLU A 126 -42.55 0.36 5.61
C GLU A 126 -41.97 -1.07 5.59
N VAL A 127 -41.63 -1.59 4.40
CA VAL A 127 -41.18 -2.98 4.22
C VAL A 127 -39.93 -3.29 5.04
N GLU A 128 -39.06 -2.31 5.28
CA GLU A 128 -37.87 -2.45 6.10
C GLU A 128 -38.19 -2.95 7.52
N LYS A 129 -39.30 -2.50 8.11
CA LYS A 129 -39.76 -2.94 9.44
C LYS A 129 -40.15 -4.42 9.44
N CYS A 130 -40.88 -4.86 8.40
CA CYS A 130 -41.21 -6.27 8.19
C CYS A 130 -39.94 -7.12 8.03
N LEU A 131 -38.98 -6.65 7.23
CA LEU A 131 -37.71 -7.36 7.02
C LEU A 131 -36.88 -7.47 8.31
N VAL A 132 -36.81 -6.42 9.13
CA VAL A 132 -36.14 -6.48 10.44
C VAL A 132 -36.80 -7.51 11.37
N THR A 133 -38.13 -7.56 11.42
CA THR A 133 -38.87 -8.57 12.20
C THR A 133 -38.52 -10.00 11.73
N LEU A 134 -38.38 -10.21 10.42
CA LEU A 134 -38.05 -11.52 9.85
C LEU A 134 -36.62 -12.01 10.16
N LEU A 135 -35.67 -11.13 10.48
CA LEU A 135 -34.34 -11.53 10.94
C LEU A 135 -34.40 -12.30 12.28
N GLY A 136 -35.42 -12.03 13.10
CA GLY A 136 -35.68 -12.71 14.37
C GLY A 136 -36.50 -14.00 14.27
N SER A 137 -36.85 -14.46 13.06
CA SER A 137 -37.56 -15.73 12.85
C SER A 137 -36.69 -16.92 13.28
N ASP A 138 -37.27 -17.99 13.84
CA ASP A 138 -36.52 -19.22 14.12
C ASP A 138 -36.03 -19.93 12.85
N ASN A 139 -36.67 -19.69 11.70
CA ASN A 139 -36.35 -20.38 10.44
C ASN A 139 -35.18 -19.73 9.68
N ASP A 140 -34.09 -20.46 9.53
CA ASP A 140 -32.90 -20.00 8.80
C ASP A 140 -33.18 -19.58 7.34
N GLY A 141 -34.08 -20.28 6.65
CA GLY A 141 -34.48 -19.92 5.29
C GLY A 141 -35.20 -18.57 5.21
N THR A 142 -35.96 -18.21 6.26
CA THR A 142 -36.56 -16.87 6.43
C THR A 142 -35.49 -15.82 6.74
N LYS A 143 -34.54 -16.10 7.65
CA LYS A 143 -33.40 -15.20 7.96
C LYS A 143 -32.57 -14.87 6.71
N ILE A 144 -32.27 -15.89 5.89
CA ILE A 144 -31.53 -15.76 4.63
C ILE A 144 -32.29 -14.88 3.65
N ALA A 145 -33.58 -15.18 3.42
CA ALA A 145 -34.41 -14.41 2.48
C ALA A 145 -34.59 -12.95 2.92
N ALA A 146 -34.78 -12.71 4.22
CA ALA A 146 -34.86 -11.36 4.78
C ALA A 146 -33.53 -10.60 4.62
N SER A 147 -32.39 -11.23 4.92
CA SER A 147 -31.07 -10.62 4.73
C SER A 147 -30.79 -10.29 3.26
N GLN A 148 -31.17 -11.17 2.33
CA GLN A 148 -31.11 -10.91 0.88
C GLN A 148 -31.99 -9.73 0.47
N ALA A 149 -33.21 -9.63 1.02
CA ALA A 149 -34.10 -8.49 0.75
C ALA A 149 -33.54 -7.17 1.28
N ILE A 150 -32.98 -7.15 2.49
CA ILE A 150 -32.31 -5.97 3.06
C ILE A 150 -31.10 -5.56 2.20
N SER A 151 -30.32 -6.54 1.73
CA SER A 151 -29.18 -6.29 0.83
C SER A 151 -29.62 -5.57 -0.45
N ALA A 152 -30.68 -6.02 -1.11
CA ALA A 152 -31.23 -5.36 -2.31
C ALA A 152 -31.84 -3.99 -2.00
N MET A 153 -32.61 -3.87 -0.90
CA MET A 153 -33.21 -2.60 -0.46
C MET A 153 -32.16 -1.54 -0.12
N SER A 154 -30.96 -1.93 0.29
CA SER A 154 -29.89 -1.00 0.68
C SER A 154 -29.33 -0.12 -0.46
N GLU A 155 -29.70 -0.37 -1.72
CA GLU A 155 -29.44 0.61 -2.80
C GLU A 155 -30.31 1.88 -2.69
N ASN A 156 -31.40 1.86 -1.92
CA ASN A 156 -32.16 3.04 -1.56
C ASN A 156 -31.56 3.71 -0.30
N SER A 157 -31.30 5.02 -0.36
CA SER A 157 -30.71 5.77 0.76
C SER A 157 -31.60 5.80 2.00
N SER A 158 -32.91 6.01 1.85
CA SER A 158 -33.85 6.08 2.97
C SER A 158 -33.99 4.72 3.68
N SER A 159 -33.99 3.63 2.90
CA SER A 159 -33.94 2.27 3.45
C SER A 159 -32.61 2.01 4.17
N LYS A 160 -31.48 2.43 3.58
CA LYS A 160 -30.15 2.32 4.20
C LYS A 160 -30.06 3.05 5.54
N ASP A 161 -30.68 4.21 5.66
CA ASP A 161 -30.76 4.99 6.90
C ASP A 161 -31.72 4.36 7.93
N PHE A 162 -32.85 3.78 7.49
CA PHE A 162 -33.75 3.02 8.38
C PHE A 162 -33.02 1.83 9.04
N PHE A 163 -32.32 1.02 8.22
CA PHE A 163 -31.62 -0.16 8.73
C PHE A 163 -30.47 0.16 9.67
N ASN A 164 -29.94 1.40 9.68
CA ASN A 164 -28.89 1.83 10.61
C ASN A 164 -29.24 1.50 12.07
N THR A 165 -30.44 1.89 12.50
CA THR A 165 -30.83 1.88 13.93
C THR A 165 -31.48 0.57 14.38
N GLN A 166 -32.22 -0.11 13.49
CA GLN A 166 -33.00 -1.31 13.84
C GLN A 166 -32.52 -2.59 13.13
N GLY A 167 -31.90 -2.48 11.96
CA GLY A 167 -31.47 -3.62 11.15
C GLY A 167 -30.06 -4.11 11.49
N ILE A 168 -29.08 -3.20 11.53
CA ILE A 168 -27.66 -3.56 11.70
C ILE A 168 -27.40 -4.41 12.96
N PRO A 169 -27.92 -4.09 14.16
CA PRO A 169 -27.70 -4.93 15.35
C PRO A 169 -28.22 -6.36 15.19
N GLN A 170 -29.37 -6.55 14.52
CA GLN A 170 -29.93 -7.88 14.24
C GLN A 170 -29.06 -8.64 13.22
N ILE A 171 -28.63 -7.97 12.15
CA ILE A 171 -27.74 -8.56 11.12
C ILE A 171 -26.41 -8.99 11.74
N VAL A 172 -25.83 -8.19 12.64
CA VAL A 172 -24.58 -8.52 13.34
C VAL A 172 -24.75 -9.71 14.28
N GLN A 173 -25.93 -9.88 14.91
CA GLN A 173 -26.23 -11.11 15.65
C GLN A 173 -26.31 -12.34 14.73
N LEU A 174 -26.82 -12.20 13.49
CA LEU A 174 -26.85 -13.30 12.51
C LEU A 174 -25.45 -13.71 12.00
N LEU A 175 -24.44 -12.82 12.04
CA LEU A 175 -23.04 -13.19 11.75
C LEU A 175 -22.48 -14.24 12.73
N LYS A 176 -23.11 -14.39 13.90
CA LYS A 176 -22.75 -15.38 14.95
C LYS A 176 -23.54 -16.70 14.83
N SER A 177 -24.33 -16.89 13.76
CA SER A 177 -25.13 -18.10 13.56
C SER A 177 -24.29 -19.33 13.21
N ASP A 178 -24.68 -20.51 13.72
CA ASP A 178 -24.08 -21.80 13.35
C ASP A 178 -24.30 -22.16 11.87
N ASN A 179 -25.31 -21.57 11.22
CA ASN A 179 -25.63 -21.82 9.82
C ASN A 179 -24.78 -20.94 8.88
N GLU A 180 -23.94 -21.57 8.04
CA GLU A 180 -23.04 -20.87 7.12
C GLU A 180 -23.77 -20.03 6.06
N GLU A 181 -24.97 -20.43 5.62
CA GLU A 181 -25.77 -19.67 4.65
C GLU A 181 -26.41 -18.43 5.29
N VAL A 182 -26.83 -18.52 6.56
CA VAL A 182 -27.31 -17.37 7.34
C VAL A 182 -26.18 -16.35 7.52
N ARG A 183 -24.97 -16.81 7.88
CA ARG A 183 -23.79 -15.93 8.00
C ARG A 183 -23.42 -15.26 6.68
N GLU A 184 -23.44 -15.99 5.56
CA GLU A 184 -23.18 -15.43 4.23
C GLU A 184 -24.19 -14.35 3.84
N ALA A 185 -25.49 -14.62 4.05
CA ALA A 185 -26.56 -13.68 3.72
C ALA A 185 -26.54 -12.43 4.61
N ALA A 186 -26.24 -12.59 5.91
CA ALA A 186 -26.07 -11.48 6.85
C ALA A 186 -24.84 -10.62 6.48
N ALA A 187 -23.71 -11.23 6.13
CA ALA A 187 -22.53 -10.52 5.67
C ALA A 187 -22.79 -9.76 4.36
N LEU A 188 -23.55 -10.35 3.42
CA LEU A 188 -23.97 -9.70 2.16
C LEU A 188 -24.87 -8.47 2.41
N ALA A 189 -25.79 -8.57 3.37
CA ALA A 189 -26.63 -7.43 3.77
C ALA A 189 -25.77 -6.31 4.36
N LEU A 190 -24.86 -6.65 5.28
CA LEU A 190 -24.00 -5.68 5.93
C LEU A 190 -22.98 -5.03 4.98
N ALA A 191 -22.48 -5.76 3.99
CA ALA A 191 -21.57 -5.24 2.96
C ALA A 191 -22.24 -4.10 2.15
N ASN A 192 -23.47 -4.32 1.68
CA ASN A 192 -24.18 -3.31 0.89
C ASN A 192 -24.72 -2.16 1.76
N LEU A 193 -25.11 -2.43 3.02
CA LEU A 193 -25.48 -1.39 3.98
C LEU A 193 -24.32 -0.46 4.37
N THR A 194 -23.11 -0.99 4.54
CA THR A 194 -21.91 -0.20 4.87
C THR A 194 -21.29 0.50 3.66
N THR A 195 -21.53 -0.01 2.44
CA THR A 195 -21.03 0.60 1.21
C THR A 195 -21.51 2.04 1.08
N ASN A 196 -20.55 2.97 0.97
CA ASN A 196 -20.77 4.42 0.91
C ASN A 196 -21.58 5.02 2.08
N SER A 197 -21.61 4.39 3.27
CA SER A 197 -22.26 4.95 4.46
C SER A 197 -21.39 4.84 5.71
N THR A 198 -20.78 5.97 6.09
CA THR A 198 -20.05 6.13 7.36
C THR A 198 -20.95 5.87 8.57
N ALA A 199 -22.22 6.28 8.53
CA ALA A 199 -23.17 6.06 9.61
C ALA A 199 -23.40 4.55 9.86
N ASN A 200 -23.55 3.77 8.79
CA ASN A 200 -23.76 2.32 8.89
C ASN A 200 -22.47 1.58 9.27
N ALA A 201 -21.31 2.05 8.82
CA ALA A 201 -20.02 1.53 9.27
C ALA A 201 -19.80 1.74 10.78
N ASN A 202 -20.17 2.91 11.31
CA ASN A 202 -20.11 3.18 12.75
C ASN A 202 -21.13 2.32 13.52
N ALA A 203 -22.38 2.26 13.08
CA ALA A 203 -23.41 1.42 13.73
C ALA A 203 -23.05 -0.08 13.73
N ALA A 204 -22.33 -0.57 12.71
CA ALA A 204 -21.79 -1.93 12.70
C ALA A 204 -20.68 -2.12 13.74
N ALA A 205 -19.80 -1.13 13.92
CA ALA A 205 -18.77 -1.15 14.98
C ALA A 205 -19.40 -1.11 16.38
N GLU A 206 -20.39 -0.24 16.59
CA GLU A 206 -21.15 -0.09 17.85
C GLU A 206 -21.96 -1.35 18.22
N ALA A 207 -22.28 -2.20 17.24
CA ALA A 207 -22.93 -3.50 17.42
C ALA A 207 -21.94 -4.68 17.59
N ASP A 208 -20.65 -4.42 17.79
CA ASP A 208 -19.57 -5.42 17.92
C ASP A 208 -19.42 -6.35 16.70
N ALA A 209 -19.52 -5.81 15.47
CA ALA A 209 -19.40 -6.61 14.24
C ALA A 209 -17.99 -7.12 13.92
N ILE A 210 -16.93 -6.48 14.47
CA ILE A 210 -15.54 -6.69 14.03
C ILE A 210 -15.08 -8.14 14.26
N ASP A 211 -15.24 -8.68 15.48
CA ASP A 211 -14.84 -10.07 15.78
C ASP A 211 -15.63 -11.13 14.98
N PRO A 212 -16.98 -11.05 14.86
CA PRO A 212 -17.74 -11.92 13.96
C PRO A 212 -17.25 -11.90 12.51
N LEU A 213 -16.95 -10.72 11.97
CA LEU A 213 -16.46 -10.57 10.59
C LEU A 213 -15.07 -11.19 10.42
N ILE A 214 -14.16 -10.98 11.38
CA ILE A 214 -12.81 -11.57 11.36
C ILE A 214 -12.87 -13.10 11.47
N ASN A 215 -13.77 -13.65 12.29
CA ASN A 215 -14.01 -15.10 12.36
C ASN A 215 -14.58 -15.65 11.03
N ILE A 216 -15.45 -14.91 10.34
CA ILE A 216 -15.98 -15.31 9.03
C ILE A 216 -14.90 -15.37 7.93
N LEU A 217 -13.76 -14.67 8.07
CA LEU A 217 -12.63 -14.82 7.14
C LEU A 217 -12.04 -16.24 7.10
N SER A 218 -12.31 -17.06 8.11
CA SER A 218 -11.95 -18.50 8.18
C SER A 218 -13.10 -19.45 7.80
N SER A 219 -14.18 -18.94 7.19
CA SER A 219 -15.31 -19.73 6.70
C SER A 219 -14.90 -20.68 5.56
N LYS A 220 -15.72 -21.71 5.30
CA LYS A 220 -15.60 -22.59 4.12
C LYS A 220 -16.27 -22.02 2.87
N ARG A 221 -17.07 -20.97 3.01
CA ARG A 221 -17.83 -20.36 1.91
C ARG A 221 -17.17 -19.08 1.43
N ASP A 222 -16.70 -19.09 0.19
CA ASP A 222 -16.07 -17.93 -0.47
C ASP A 222 -16.94 -16.66 -0.41
N GLY A 223 -18.26 -16.79 -0.58
CA GLY A 223 -19.20 -15.67 -0.51
C GLY A 223 -19.18 -15.00 0.86
N ALA A 224 -19.23 -15.79 1.94
CA ALA A 224 -19.13 -15.29 3.31
C ALA A 224 -17.79 -14.56 3.56
N ILE A 225 -16.66 -15.14 3.13
CA ILE A 225 -15.32 -14.53 3.27
C ILE A 225 -15.26 -13.19 2.53
N ALA A 226 -15.65 -13.15 1.25
CA ALA A 226 -15.59 -11.96 0.43
C ALA A 226 -16.50 -10.84 0.94
N ASN A 227 -17.69 -11.18 1.43
CA ASN A 227 -18.61 -10.22 2.04
C ASN A 227 -18.03 -9.67 3.36
N ALA A 228 -17.47 -10.51 4.22
CA ALA A 228 -16.87 -10.06 5.48
C ALA A 228 -15.65 -9.14 5.24
N ALA A 229 -14.76 -9.51 4.31
CA ALA A 229 -13.65 -8.67 3.86
C ALA A 229 -14.14 -7.31 3.30
N THR A 230 -15.25 -7.30 2.57
CA THR A 230 -15.87 -6.08 2.04
C THR A 230 -16.41 -5.17 3.16
N VAL A 231 -17.07 -5.72 4.19
CA VAL A 231 -17.50 -4.94 5.37
C VAL A 231 -16.30 -4.35 6.10
N LEU A 232 -15.28 -5.15 6.39
CA LEU A 232 -14.05 -4.70 7.06
C LEU A 232 -13.34 -3.61 6.25
N THR A 233 -13.29 -3.73 4.91
CA THR A 233 -12.80 -2.68 4.00
C THR A 233 -13.61 -1.39 4.14
N ASN A 234 -14.94 -1.46 4.05
CA ASN A 234 -15.82 -0.30 4.12
C ASN A 234 -15.66 0.45 5.46
N MET A 235 -15.53 -0.28 6.56
CA MET A 235 -15.27 0.27 7.89
C MET A 235 -13.86 0.88 7.97
N ALA A 236 -12.83 0.20 7.47
CA ALA A 236 -11.44 0.65 7.48
C ALA A 236 -11.15 1.88 6.60
N ILE A 237 -12.09 2.35 5.78
CA ILE A 237 -12.01 3.68 5.16
C ILE A 237 -12.02 4.78 6.24
N GLN A 238 -12.77 4.59 7.33
CA GLN A 238 -12.84 5.53 8.44
C GLN A 238 -11.62 5.34 9.36
N GLU A 239 -10.86 6.41 9.59
CA GLU A 239 -9.63 6.36 10.40
C GLU A 239 -9.85 5.83 11.84
N PRO A 240 -10.90 6.21 12.59
CA PRO A 240 -11.13 5.67 13.93
C PRO A 240 -11.43 4.16 13.93
N LEU A 241 -12.23 3.69 12.98
CA LEU A 241 -12.60 2.26 12.87
C LEU A 241 -11.43 1.41 12.39
N ARG A 242 -10.57 1.96 11.51
CA ARG A 242 -9.36 1.27 11.04
C ARG A 242 -8.47 0.84 12.21
N THR A 243 -8.22 1.75 13.16
CA THR A 243 -7.39 1.46 14.34
C THR A 243 -7.99 0.36 15.22
N VAL A 244 -9.32 0.33 15.36
CA VAL A 244 -10.02 -0.76 16.08
C VAL A 244 -9.88 -2.08 15.31
N ILE A 245 -10.13 -2.11 14.00
CA ILE A 245 -9.99 -3.33 13.19
C ILE A 245 -8.56 -3.90 13.26
N GLN A 246 -7.54 -3.04 13.31
CA GLN A 246 -6.14 -3.45 13.47
C GLN A 246 -5.84 -4.09 14.83
N SER A 247 -6.48 -3.63 15.92
CA SER A 247 -6.25 -4.22 17.25
C SER A 247 -6.89 -5.61 17.43
N HIS A 248 -7.69 -6.08 16.47
CA HIS A 248 -8.30 -7.42 16.44
C HIS A 248 -7.55 -8.41 15.51
N GLU A 249 -6.24 -8.20 15.29
CA GLU A 249 -5.35 -9.09 14.51
C GLU A 249 -5.78 -9.38 13.05
N VAL A 250 -6.50 -8.45 12.41
CA VAL A 250 -7.02 -8.61 11.04
C VAL A 250 -5.97 -9.07 10.03
N MET A 251 -4.70 -8.67 10.19
CA MET A 251 -3.59 -9.06 9.30
C MET A 251 -3.28 -10.56 9.34
N ASN A 252 -3.46 -11.22 10.48
CA ASN A 252 -3.31 -12.68 10.59
C ASN A 252 -4.49 -13.38 9.91
N ALA A 253 -5.71 -12.89 10.14
CA ALA A 253 -6.94 -13.48 9.59
C ALA A 253 -7.03 -13.38 8.05
N LEU A 254 -6.39 -12.38 7.44
CA LEU A 254 -6.36 -12.19 5.98
C LEU A 254 -5.41 -13.15 5.24
N LEU A 255 -4.50 -13.85 5.93
CA LEU A 255 -3.53 -14.75 5.29
C LEU A 255 -4.19 -15.91 4.52
N SER A 256 -5.23 -16.53 5.08
CA SER A 256 -5.97 -17.61 4.41
C SER A 256 -6.74 -17.09 3.17
N PRO A 257 -7.57 -16.02 3.27
CA PRO A 257 -8.19 -15.38 2.11
C PRO A 257 -7.24 -14.99 0.98
N LEU A 258 -6.03 -14.50 1.28
CA LEU A 258 -5.04 -14.13 0.24
C LEU A 258 -4.57 -15.34 -0.59
N HIS A 259 -4.52 -16.54 0.00
CA HIS A 259 -4.18 -17.80 -0.68
C HIS A 259 -5.39 -18.51 -1.31
N SER A 260 -6.61 -17.97 -1.20
CA SER A 260 -7.81 -18.61 -1.77
C SER A 260 -7.66 -18.81 -3.28
N THR A 261 -8.24 -19.89 -3.82
CA THR A 261 -8.34 -20.10 -5.27
C THR A 261 -9.46 -19.25 -5.91
N ASN A 262 -10.32 -18.63 -5.10
CA ASN A 262 -11.42 -17.79 -5.57
C ASN A 262 -10.94 -16.34 -5.77
N THR A 263 -11.04 -15.85 -7.01
CA THR A 263 -10.58 -14.51 -7.39
C THR A 263 -11.34 -13.37 -6.68
N VAL A 264 -12.60 -13.58 -6.29
CA VAL A 264 -13.37 -12.58 -5.52
C VAL A 264 -12.84 -12.48 -4.10
N VAL A 265 -12.51 -13.61 -3.47
CA VAL A 265 -11.89 -13.67 -2.15
C VAL A 265 -10.49 -13.05 -2.18
N GLN A 266 -9.64 -13.43 -3.13
CA GLN A 266 -8.31 -12.83 -3.31
C GLN A 266 -8.38 -11.29 -3.48
N SER A 267 -9.31 -10.83 -4.33
CA SER A 267 -9.48 -9.41 -4.64
C SER A 267 -9.94 -8.60 -3.43
N THR A 268 -10.93 -9.10 -2.68
CA THR A 268 -11.47 -8.44 -1.48
C THR A 268 -10.49 -8.51 -0.30
N ALA A 269 -9.74 -9.61 -0.14
CA ALA A 269 -8.68 -9.72 0.86
C ALA A 269 -7.55 -8.72 0.60
N ALA A 270 -7.04 -8.64 -0.64
CA ALA A 270 -6.00 -7.68 -1.00
C ALA A 270 -6.49 -6.22 -0.85
N LEU A 271 -7.76 -5.94 -1.15
CA LEU A 271 -8.37 -4.63 -0.90
C LEU A 271 -8.47 -4.32 0.61
N THR A 272 -8.80 -5.30 1.44
CA THR A 272 -8.84 -5.14 2.90
C THR A 272 -7.46 -4.82 3.45
N VAL A 273 -6.40 -5.48 2.96
CA VAL A 273 -5.01 -5.11 3.29
C VAL A 273 -4.71 -3.67 2.85
N ALA A 274 -5.07 -3.26 1.63
CA ALA A 274 -4.84 -1.90 1.15
C ALA A 274 -5.55 -0.83 2.00
N ALA A 275 -6.73 -1.14 2.57
CA ALA A 275 -7.48 -0.25 3.46
C ALA A 275 -6.96 -0.22 4.91
N THR A 276 -6.26 -1.28 5.35
CA THR A 276 -5.81 -1.44 6.75
C THR A 276 -4.30 -1.26 6.95
N ALA A 277 -3.44 -1.42 5.94
CA ALA A 277 -1.97 -1.30 6.07
C ALA A 277 -1.45 0.17 6.06
N CYS A 278 -2.23 1.11 6.58
CA CYS A 278 -2.01 2.57 6.42
C CYS A 278 -0.89 3.14 7.31
N ASP A 279 -0.68 2.58 8.49
CA ASP A 279 0.34 2.93 9.49
C ASP A 279 1.53 1.93 9.49
N VAL A 280 2.56 2.22 10.29
CA VAL A 280 3.81 1.46 10.32
C VAL A 280 3.62 0.12 11.04
N GLU A 281 2.82 0.12 12.10
CA GLU A 281 2.54 -1.03 12.95
C GLU A 281 1.79 -2.12 12.18
N ALA A 282 0.73 -1.77 11.45
CA ALA A 282 -0.04 -2.68 10.61
C ALA A 282 0.79 -3.25 9.45
N ARG A 283 1.67 -2.45 8.82
CA ARG A 283 2.62 -2.94 7.80
C ARG A 283 3.66 -3.90 8.41
N ASN A 284 4.15 -3.58 9.61
CA ASN A 284 5.08 -4.45 10.32
C ASN A 284 4.41 -5.78 10.71
N GLN A 285 3.17 -5.76 11.21
CA GLN A 285 2.40 -6.98 11.49
C GLN A 285 2.25 -7.84 10.24
N LEU A 286 1.79 -7.26 9.12
CA LEU A 286 1.65 -7.94 7.83
C LEU A 286 2.97 -8.56 7.34
N ARG A 287 4.10 -7.86 7.54
CA ARG A 287 5.44 -8.39 7.25
C ARG A 287 5.79 -9.57 8.16
N MET A 288 5.59 -9.43 9.47
CA MET A 288 5.97 -10.44 10.45
C MET A 288 5.11 -11.72 10.37
N CYS A 289 3.86 -11.63 9.90
CA CYS A 289 3.00 -12.79 9.66
C CYS A 289 3.15 -13.42 8.26
N GLY A 290 4.07 -12.91 7.42
CA GLY A 290 4.35 -13.45 6.09
C GLY A 290 3.37 -13.00 4.99
N GLY A 291 2.45 -12.07 5.27
CA GLY A 291 1.40 -11.63 4.34
C GLY A 291 1.89 -10.86 3.10
N LEU A 292 3.18 -10.52 3.01
CA LEU A 292 3.75 -9.87 1.83
C LEU A 292 3.96 -10.83 0.65
N GLU A 293 4.33 -12.08 0.90
CA GLU A 293 4.60 -13.08 -0.16
C GLU A 293 3.33 -13.37 -0.99
N PRO A 294 2.15 -13.65 -0.40
CA PRO A 294 0.90 -13.82 -1.16
C PRO A 294 0.52 -12.58 -1.97
N LEU A 295 0.73 -11.36 -1.43
CA LEU A 295 0.43 -10.13 -2.16
C LEU A 295 1.28 -9.96 -3.41
N VAL A 296 2.55 -10.41 -3.37
CA VAL A 296 3.45 -10.40 -4.52
C VAL A 296 3.05 -11.47 -5.54
N GLU A 297 2.62 -12.66 -5.09
CA GLU A 297 2.06 -13.68 -5.99
C GLU A 297 0.80 -13.19 -6.72
N LEU A 298 -0.11 -12.50 -6.02
CA LEU A 298 -1.36 -11.96 -6.59
C LEU A 298 -1.13 -10.91 -7.69
N LEU A 299 0.04 -10.25 -7.76
CA LEU A 299 0.42 -9.39 -8.88
C LEU A 299 0.47 -10.15 -10.22
N ASN A 300 0.74 -11.45 -10.19
CA ASN A 300 0.74 -12.32 -11.37
C ASN A 300 -0.65 -12.92 -11.70
N SER A 301 -1.71 -12.54 -10.98
CA SER A 301 -3.06 -13.02 -11.26
C SER A 301 -3.54 -12.66 -12.67
N LYS A 302 -4.23 -13.59 -13.31
CA LYS A 302 -4.90 -13.36 -14.61
C LYS A 302 -6.16 -12.51 -14.47
N ASN A 303 -6.69 -12.34 -13.25
CA ASN A 303 -7.84 -11.49 -12.98
C ASN A 303 -7.39 -10.03 -12.76
N ASP A 304 -8.01 -9.10 -13.49
CA ASP A 304 -7.61 -7.68 -13.49
C ASP A 304 -7.85 -6.99 -12.14
N GLU A 305 -8.97 -7.31 -11.48
CA GLU A 305 -9.33 -6.69 -10.20
C GLU A 305 -8.45 -7.22 -9.05
N VAL A 306 -8.10 -8.52 -9.09
CA VAL A 306 -7.10 -9.10 -8.17
C VAL A 306 -5.74 -8.38 -8.32
N ARG A 307 -5.19 -8.26 -9.53
CA ARG A 307 -3.92 -7.55 -9.75
C ARG A 307 -4.01 -6.09 -9.30
N ARG A 308 -5.13 -5.42 -9.55
CA ARG A 308 -5.35 -4.01 -9.22
C ARG A 308 -5.33 -3.79 -7.70
N HIS A 309 -6.03 -4.64 -6.94
CA HIS A 309 -6.03 -4.57 -5.47
C HIS A 309 -4.70 -5.01 -4.86
N ALA A 310 -4.06 -6.07 -5.39
CA ALA A 310 -2.69 -6.43 -5.00
C ALA A 310 -1.69 -5.31 -5.26
N SER A 311 -1.77 -4.65 -6.42
CA SER A 311 -0.94 -3.47 -6.75
C SER A 311 -1.16 -2.32 -5.76
N TRP A 312 -2.41 -2.08 -5.33
CA TRP A 312 -2.71 -1.06 -4.33
C TRP A 312 -2.19 -1.44 -2.94
N ALA A 313 -2.38 -2.68 -2.50
CA ALA A 313 -1.83 -3.18 -1.24
C ALA A 313 -0.30 -3.05 -1.21
N VAL A 314 0.40 -3.45 -2.27
CA VAL A 314 1.86 -3.31 -2.41
C VAL A 314 2.29 -1.84 -2.42
N MET A 315 1.55 -0.94 -3.09
CA MET A 315 1.82 0.51 -3.04
C MET A 315 1.72 1.10 -1.63
N VAL A 316 0.72 0.66 -0.86
CA VAL A 316 0.52 1.09 0.54
C VAL A 316 1.66 0.54 1.40
N CYS A 317 1.95 -0.76 1.30
CA CYS A 317 3.00 -1.45 2.03
C CYS A 317 4.40 -0.86 1.77
N ALA A 318 4.70 -0.49 0.52
CA ALA A 318 5.97 0.17 0.13
C ALA A 318 6.15 1.60 0.69
N SER A 319 5.25 2.07 1.55
CA SER A 319 5.40 3.33 2.30
C SER A 319 6.29 3.24 3.54
N ASP A 320 6.62 2.03 3.99
CA ASP A 320 7.64 1.76 5.00
C ASP A 320 8.89 1.17 4.33
N GLU A 321 10.08 1.63 4.74
CA GLU A 321 11.36 1.24 4.11
C GLU A 321 11.64 -0.25 4.29
N LEU A 322 11.50 -0.77 5.51
CA LEU A 322 11.73 -2.17 5.82
C LEU A 322 10.75 -3.10 5.05
N THR A 323 9.50 -2.66 4.90
CA THR A 323 8.48 -3.37 4.12
C THR A 323 8.77 -3.30 2.61
N ALA A 324 9.25 -2.16 2.11
CA ALA A 324 9.65 -2.00 0.70
C ALA A 324 10.88 -2.85 0.34
N VAL A 325 11.87 -2.95 1.24
CA VAL A 325 13.03 -3.83 1.07
C VAL A 325 12.59 -5.29 0.96
N GLU A 326 11.67 -5.74 1.82
CA GLU A 326 11.17 -7.12 1.79
C GLU A 326 10.33 -7.41 0.53
N LEU A 327 9.47 -6.48 0.11
CA LEU A 327 8.75 -6.58 -1.17
C LEU A 327 9.71 -6.67 -2.36
N CYS A 328 10.81 -5.91 -2.36
CA CYS A 328 11.87 -6.03 -3.37
C CYS A 328 12.58 -7.39 -3.30
N ARG A 329 12.85 -7.92 -2.10
CA ARG A 329 13.45 -9.26 -1.91
C ARG A 329 12.56 -10.38 -2.47
N LEU A 330 11.24 -10.23 -2.35
CA LEU A 330 10.21 -11.12 -2.91
C LEU A 330 10.02 -10.96 -4.44
N GLY A 331 10.74 -10.03 -5.09
CA GLY A 331 10.66 -9.84 -6.56
C GLY A 331 9.51 -8.95 -7.03
N ALA A 332 8.82 -8.24 -6.13
CA ALA A 332 7.70 -7.36 -6.49
C ALA A 332 8.07 -6.30 -7.54
N LEU A 333 9.31 -5.81 -7.52
CA LEU A 333 9.78 -4.79 -8.45
C LEU A 333 9.86 -5.31 -9.89
N ASP A 334 10.46 -6.49 -10.10
CA ASP A 334 10.59 -7.14 -11.42
C ASP A 334 9.18 -7.42 -12.00
N ILE A 335 8.26 -7.93 -11.18
CA ILE A 335 6.88 -8.22 -11.57
C ILE A 335 6.11 -6.94 -11.94
N LEU A 336 6.28 -5.86 -11.18
CA LEU A 336 5.65 -4.58 -11.47
C LEU A 336 6.23 -3.90 -12.72
N GLU A 337 7.53 -4.08 -13.01
CA GLU A 337 8.12 -3.63 -14.28
C GLU A 337 7.44 -4.34 -15.46
N GLU A 338 7.34 -5.67 -15.42
CA GLU A 338 6.66 -6.48 -16.45
C GLU A 338 5.19 -6.07 -16.64
N ILE A 339 4.44 -5.88 -15.55
CA ILE A 339 3.05 -5.42 -15.57
C ILE A 339 2.93 -4.04 -16.24
N ASN A 340 3.84 -3.11 -15.93
CA ASN A 340 3.78 -1.74 -16.45
C ASN A 340 4.24 -1.63 -17.93
N LEU A 341 5.03 -2.58 -18.42
CA LEU A 341 5.35 -2.74 -19.85
C LEU A 341 4.19 -3.36 -20.65
N SER A 342 3.29 -4.09 -20.01
CA SER A 342 2.13 -4.72 -20.64
C SER A 342 0.96 -3.74 -20.83
N VAL A 343 0.48 -3.60 -22.08
CA VAL A 343 -0.68 -2.76 -22.42
C VAL A 343 -1.97 -3.24 -21.74
N SER A 344 -2.13 -4.55 -21.52
CA SER A 344 -3.33 -5.13 -20.92
C SER A 344 -3.25 -5.31 -19.40
N ARG A 345 -2.06 -5.58 -18.84
CA ARG A 345 -1.94 -5.83 -17.38
C ARG A 345 -1.80 -4.56 -16.54
N LYS A 346 -1.22 -3.50 -17.11
CA LYS A 346 -0.91 -2.23 -16.45
C LYS A 346 -2.13 -1.55 -15.85
N ASN A 347 -1.97 -0.99 -14.65
CA ASN A 347 -2.98 -0.18 -13.99
C ASN A 347 -2.34 0.99 -13.22
N LYS A 348 -3.14 1.97 -12.77
CA LYS A 348 -2.62 3.16 -12.07
C LYS A 348 -1.89 2.82 -10.74
N PHE A 349 -2.31 1.76 -10.06
CA PHE A 349 -1.67 1.33 -8.82
C PHE A 349 -0.38 0.54 -9.08
N SER A 350 -0.24 -0.20 -10.19
CA SER A 350 1.01 -0.89 -10.52
C SER A 350 2.13 0.10 -10.86
N GLU A 351 1.80 1.22 -11.53
CA GLU A 351 2.76 2.31 -11.76
C GLU A 351 3.14 3.01 -10.45
N ALA A 352 2.16 3.28 -9.57
CA ALA A 352 2.40 3.93 -8.30
C ALA A 352 3.21 3.04 -7.33
N ALA A 353 2.90 1.74 -7.26
CA ALA A 353 3.65 0.74 -6.50
C ALA A 353 5.11 0.65 -6.96
N TYR A 354 5.34 0.54 -8.28
CA TYR A 354 6.68 0.50 -8.88
C TYR A 354 7.50 1.73 -8.50
N ASN A 355 6.93 2.94 -8.70
CA ASN A 355 7.59 4.19 -8.31
C ASN A 355 7.83 4.31 -6.80
N LYS A 356 6.95 3.73 -5.98
CA LYS A 356 7.09 3.72 -4.51
C LYS A 356 8.23 2.81 -4.07
N LEU A 357 8.35 1.60 -4.63
CA LEU A 357 9.49 0.71 -4.38
C LEU A 357 10.81 1.35 -4.85
N LEU A 358 10.84 1.96 -6.04
CA LEU A 358 12.01 2.72 -6.51
C LEU A 358 12.39 3.90 -5.62
N ASN A 359 11.45 4.56 -4.93
CA ASN A 359 11.79 5.61 -3.97
C ASN A 359 12.55 5.08 -2.74
N ASN A 360 12.45 3.79 -2.42
CA ASN A 360 13.22 3.13 -1.36
C ASN A 360 14.57 2.58 -1.86
N ASN A 361 14.84 2.60 -3.18
CA ASN A 361 16.15 2.26 -3.76
C ASN A 361 16.57 3.34 -4.77
N LEU A 362 17.05 4.47 -4.25
CA LEU A 362 17.40 5.64 -5.06
C LEU A 362 18.54 5.37 -6.06
N SER A 363 19.49 4.49 -5.74
CA SER A 363 20.58 4.09 -6.64
C SER A 363 20.01 3.40 -7.89
N LEU A 364 19.10 2.44 -7.71
CA LEU A 364 18.39 1.78 -8.81
C LEU A 364 17.50 2.75 -9.57
N LYS A 365 16.71 3.57 -8.86
CA LYS A 365 15.85 4.58 -9.47
C LYS A 365 16.64 5.51 -10.39
N TYR A 366 17.73 6.10 -9.91
CA TYR A 366 18.53 7.03 -10.71
C TYR A 366 19.25 6.36 -11.88
N SER A 367 19.61 5.08 -11.73
CA SER A 367 20.22 4.29 -12.80
C SER A 367 19.21 3.95 -13.92
N GLN A 368 17.96 3.65 -13.58
CA GLN A 368 16.91 3.34 -14.56
C GLN A 368 16.28 4.60 -15.18
N THR A 369 15.83 5.55 -14.36
CA THR A 369 15.02 6.71 -14.82
C THR A 369 15.87 7.91 -15.21
N GLY A 370 17.12 7.97 -14.74
CA GLY A 370 17.95 9.18 -14.83
C GLY A 370 17.42 10.36 -14.01
N TYR A 371 16.45 10.16 -13.10
CA TYR A 371 15.78 11.26 -12.40
C TYR A 371 15.52 10.97 -10.92
N LEU A 372 15.99 11.88 -10.06
CA LEU A 372 15.61 12.00 -8.65
C LEU A 372 14.91 13.35 -8.43
N SER A 373 13.75 13.34 -7.76
CA SER A 373 13.03 14.55 -7.39
C SER A 373 13.65 15.23 -6.16
N SER A 374 13.24 16.47 -5.86
CA SER A 374 13.60 17.16 -4.62
C SER A 374 13.15 16.44 -3.33
N SER A 375 12.18 15.53 -3.42
CA SER A 375 11.74 14.65 -2.33
C SER A 375 12.54 13.35 -2.19
N ASN A 376 13.40 13.02 -3.15
CA ASN A 376 14.34 11.90 -3.02
C ASN A 376 15.63 12.43 -2.38
N ILE A 377 15.82 12.11 -1.10
CA ILE A 377 16.98 12.55 -0.30
C ILE A 377 18.06 11.47 -0.38
N ILE A 378 19.24 11.82 -0.91
CA ILE A 378 20.39 10.92 -0.98
C ILE A 378 20.90 10.60 0.43
N SER A 379 20.77 9.33 0.82
CA SER A 379 21.30 8.76 2.06
C SER A 379 22.69 8.14 1.85
N ASP A 380 23.36 7.82 2.95
CA ASP A 380 24.67 7.20 2.95
C ASP A 380 24.60 5.75 2.43
N GLY A 381 25.50 5.40 1.53
CA GLY A 381 25.45 4.14 0.77
C GLY A 381 24.77 4.25 -0.60
N PHE A 382 24.22 5.42 -0.96
CA PHE A 382 23.80 5.70 -2.34
C PHE A 382 24.98 5.60 -3.31
N TYR A 383 24.76 5.00 -4.46
CA TYR A 383 25.75 4.94 -5.53
C TYR A 383 25.15 5.17 -6.91
N ASP A 384 25.90 5.87 -7.76
CA ASP A 384 25.55 6.09 -9.16
C ASP A 384 26.31 5.13 -10.07
N TYR A 385 25.65 4.03 -10.43
CA TYR A 385 26.13 3.03 -11.41
C TYR A 385 26.14 3.56 -12.85
N GLY A 386 25.33 4.58 -13.18
CA GLY A 386 25.09 5.07 -14.53
C GLY A 386 23.78 4.56 -15.12
N ARG A 387 23.52 4.82 -16.41
CA ARG A 387 22.27 4.42 -17.06
C ARG A 387 22.26 2.90 -17.27
N ILE A 388 21.24 2.22 -16.77
CA ILE A 388 20.97 0.80 -17.04
C ILE A 388 19.72 0.64 -17.91
N ASN A 389 19.66 -0.45 -18.68
CA ASN A 389 18.46 -0.76 -19.45
C ASN A 389 17.37 -1.34 -18.53
N PRO A 390 16.07 -1.11 -18.81
CA PRO A 390 14.96 -1.80 -18.16
C PRO A 390 15.20 -3.32 -18.07
N GLY A 391 14.81 -3.95 -16.94
CA GLY A 391 15.09 -5.36 -16.65
C GLY A 391 16.55 -5.74 -16.33
N THR A 392 17.50 -4.79 -16.33
CA THR A 392 18.89 -5.08 -15.89
C THR A 392 18.96 -5.09 -14.36
N LYS A 393 19.36 -6.21 -13.75
CA LYS A 393 19.59 -6.26 -12.30
C LYS A 393 20.82 -5.44 -11.91
N LEU A 394 20.62 -4.50 -10.99
CA LEU A 394 21.69 -3.71 -10.40
C LEU A 394 22.43 -4.56 -9.36
N LEU A 395 23.75 -4.73 -9.55
CA LEU A 395 24.58 -5.51 -8.63
C LEU A 395 24.71 -4.82 -7.26
N PRO A 396 24.69 -5.56 -6.14
CA PRO A 396 24.96 -5.00 -4.82
C PRO A 396 26.31 -4.27 -4.75
N LEU A 397 26.36 -3.18 -3.99
CA LEU A 397 27.59 -2.37 -3.83
C LEU A 397 28.81 -3.21 -3.37
N LYS A 398 28.58 -4.23 -2.56
CA LYS A 398 29.61 -5.20 -2.13
C LYS A 398 30.27 -5.92 -3.31
N GLU A 399 29.49 -6.38 -4.28
CA GLU A 399 29.99 -7.07 -5.46
C GLU A 399 30.73 -6.08 -6.37
N LEU A 400 30.20 -4.86 -6.52
CA LEU A 400 30.82 -3.79 -7.31
C LEU A 400 32.19 -3.35 -6.77
N CYS A 401 32.38 -3.37 -5.44
CA CYS A 401 33.68 -3.13 -4.81
C CYS A 401 34.67 -4.30 -4.97
N LEU A 402 34.20 -5.51 -5.29
CA LEU A 402 35.02 -6.72 -5.45
C LEU A 402 35.34 -7.05 -6.91
N GLN A 403 34.76 -6.32 -7.87
CA GLN A 403 35.06 -6.48 -9.30
C GLN A 403 36.50 -6.09 -9.62
N GLU A 404 37.13 -6.85 -10.52
CA GLU A 404 38.42 -6.49 -11.13
C GLU A 404 38.35 -5.12 -11.81
N LEU A 405 39.45 -4.37 -11.77
CA LEU A 405 39.56 -3.07 -12.42
C LEU A 405 39.32 -3.20 -13.92
N ASN A 406 38.46 -2.32 -14.44
CA ASN A 406 38.06 -2.29 -15.84
C ASN A 406 38.07 -0.87 -16.39
N ASP A 407 37.89 -0.72 -17.71
CA ASP A 407 37.81 0.59 -18.38
C ASP A 407 36.38 1.17 -18.39
N GLN A 408 35.43 0.56 -17.67
CA GLN A 408 34.07 1.08 -17.59
C GLN A 408 33.99 2.31 -16.68
N ARG A 409 32.91 3.09 -16.86
CA ARG A 409 32.61 4.26 -16.04
C ARG A 409 32.72 3.94 -14.55
N ALA A 410 33.43 4.77 -13.79
CA ALA A 410 33.48 4.66 -12.34
C ALA A 410 32.09 4.77 -11.70
N ILE A 411 31.82 3.92 -10.72
CA ILE A 411 30.60 3.93 -9.92
C ILE A 411 30.79 4.93 -8.79
N LEU A 412 29.99 5.98 -8.74
CA LEU A 412 30.20 7.07 -7.78
C LEU A 412 29.49 6.77 -6.47
N LEU A 413 30.21 6.69 -5.35
CA LEU A 413 29.65 6.41 -4.03
C LEU A 413 29.48 7.70 -3.20
N VAL A 414 28.35 7.81 -2.49
CA VAL A 414 28.08 8.83 -1.48
C VAL A 414 27.94 8.13 -0.12
N ASN A 415 28.92 8.29 0.78
CA ASN A 415 28.89 7.67 2.11
C ASN A 415 29.65 8.48 3.17
N SER A 416 28.92 9.14 4.07
CA SER A 416 29.47 9.93 5.19
C SER A 416 29.45 9.23 6.56
N LYS A 417 29.00 7.96 6.64
CA LYS A 417 28.85 7.27 7.94
C LYS A 417 30.19 6.80 8.52
N SER A 418 30.66 7.45 9.59
CA SER A 418 31.60 6.83 10.54
C SER A 418 30.81 6.17 11.67
N ASP A 419 30.45 4.88 11.52
CA ASP A 419 29.87 4.10 12.62
C ASP A 419 30.98 3.71 13.63
N ILE A 420 31.39 4.69 14.44
CA ILE A 420 32.14 4.50 15.68
C ILE A 420 31.18 4.85 16.82
N SER A 421 30.59 3.84 17.44
CA SER A 421 30.01 4.00 18.77
C SER A 421 31.13 4.45 19.72
N PRO A 422 30.89 5.47 20.58
CA PRO A 422 31.92 5.90 21.53
C PRO A 422 32.26 4.73 22.46
N PRO A 423 33.55 4.48 22.75
CA PRO A 423 33.92 3.45 23.70
C PRO A 423 33.34 3.80 25.08
N PRO A 424 32.97 2.81 25.92
CA PRO A 424 32.51 3.07 27.27
C PRO A 424 33.67 3.62 28.11
N SER A 425 33.81 4.94 28.14
CA SER A 425 34.75 5.62 29.04
C SER A 425 34.30 5.40 30.48
N MET A 426 35.22 4.92 31.31
CA MET A 426 34.98 4.63 32.72
C MET A 426 34.43 5.85 33.47
N GLU A 427 33.69 5.57 34.54
CA GLU A 427 33.29 6.58 35.51
C GLU A 427 34.52 7.34 36.03
N ASP A 428 34.42 8.67 36.11
CA ASP A 428 34.97 9.35 37.28
C ASP A 428 34.12 10.57 37.66
N LYS A 429 34.13 10.90 38.95
CA LYS A 429 33.15 11.77 39.60
C LYS A 429 33.66 13.21 39.73
N SER A 430 32.83 14.22 39.45
CA SER A 430 32.46 15.27 40.42
C SER A 430 31.68 16.47 39.83
N SER A 431 30.96 17.17 40.73
CA SER A 431 30.44 18.55 40.65
C SER A 431 29.42 18.90 39.55
N ASP A 432 28.16 18.66 39.93
CA ASP A 432 26.97 19.52 39.76
C ASP A 432 27.22 20.99 39.35
N VAL A 433 26.51 21.46 38.30
CA VAL A 433 25.60 22.64 38.27
C VAL A 433 25.19 22.98 36.82
N GLY A 434 23.88 23.00 36.55
CA GLY A 434 23.26 23.97 35.64
C GLY A 434 22.92 23.57 34.18
N TYR A 435 21.61 23.40 33.94
CA TYR A 435 20.89 23.61 32.66
C TYR A 435 21.17 22.73 31.42
N GLY A 436 20.10 22.09 30.91
CA GLY A 436 20.00 21.68 29.50
C GLY A 436 19.24 20.37 29.26
N ARG A 437 17.93 20.45 28.94
CA ARG A 437 17.16 19.27 28.52
C ARG A 437 17.61 18.77 27.13
N SER A 438 17.87 17.48 27.02
CA SER A 438 17.92 16.77 25.74
C SER A 438 16.56 16.85 25.04
N ILE A 439 16.56 17.17 23.74
CA ILE A 439 15.39 17.02 22.86
C ILE A 439 15.83 16.23 21.62
N SER A 440 15.26 15.05 21.46
CA SER A 440 15.35 14.27 20.23
C SER A 440 14.63 15.01 19.11
N SER A 441 15.35 15.33 18.02
CA SER A 441 14.81 16.16 16.93
C SER A 441 14.04 15.34 15.88
N SER A 442 12.81 14.94 16.22
CA SER A 442 11.80 14.54 15.25
C SER A 442 10.95 15.75 14.84
N SER A 443 11.33 16.43 13.75
CA SER A 443 10.67 17.67 13.30
C SER A 443 9.68 17.44 12.15
N SER A 444 8.42 17.15 12.51
CA SER A 444 7.27 17.38 11.63
C SER A 444 6.39 18.49 12.18
N LEU A 445 6.48 19.69 11.59
CA LEU A 445 5.66 20.84 11.95
C LEU A 445 4.44 20.97 11.03
N ARG A 446 3.25 20.69 11.57
CA ARG A 446 2.00 21.30 11.10
C ARG A 446 1.42 22.17 12.21
N ARG A 447 1.11 23.43 11.88
CA ARG A 447 0.37 24.33 12.76
C ARG A 447 -1.13 24.07 12.64
N ALA A 448 -1.80 23.87 13.78
CA ALA A 448 -3.22 24.13 13.95
C ALA A 448 -3.43 24.80 15.32
N SER A 449 -4.45 25.64 15.43
CA SER A 449 -4.60 26.61 16.51
C SER A 449 -5.18 26.02 17.81
N LYS A 450 -4.87 26.69 18.92
CA LYS A 450 -5.43 26.41 20.26
C LYS A 450 -6.95 26.63 20.29
N GLU A 451 -7.64 25.80 21.06
CA GLU A 451 -8.53 26.33 22.10
C GLU A 451 -8.51 25.44 23.35
N LYS A 452 -8.83 26.03 24.52
CA LYS A 452 -8.67 25.39 25.84
C LYS A 452 -10.01 24.86 26.36
N SER A 453 -10.00 23.70 26.99
CA SER A 453 -10.87 23.43 28.14
C SER A 453 -10.14 22.59 29.18
N THR A 454 -10.31 22.96 30.45
CA THR A 454 -9.71 22.31 31.63
C THR A 454 -10.64 21.26 32.22
N LEU A 455 -10.09 20.17 32.75
CA LEU A 455 -10.45 19.67 34.10
C LEU A 455 -9.43 18.64 34.63
N ARG A 456 -9.48 18.41 35.94
CA ARG A 456 -8.54 17.59 36.73
C ARG A 456 -9.10 16.17 36.91
N PHE A 457 -8.25 15.18 37.17
CA PHE A 457 -8.22 14.44 38.46
C PHE A 457 -7.02 13.46 38.52
N SER A 458 -6.81 12.84 39.68
CA SER A 458 -5.52 12.30 40.14
C SER A 458 -5.62 10.94 40.84
N ALA A 459 -4.76 9.98 40.48
CA ALA A 459 -4.22 8.87 41.31
C ALA A 459 -3.30 8.01 40.41
N GLY A 460 -2.26 7.31 40.89
CA GLY A 460 -1.65 7.28 42.22
C GLY A 460 -1.27 5.86 42.69
N PHE A 461 0.02 5.49 42.57
CA PHE A 461 0.67 4.25 43.09
C PHE A 461 0.19 2.90 42.50
N GLY A 462 1.01 1.84 42.43
CA GLY A 462 2.45 1.69 42.70
C GLY A 462 2.90 0.20 42.66
N SER A 463 4.17 -0.07 42.32
CA SER A 463 4.82 -1.40 42.45
C SER A 463 5.39 -1.60 43.88
N PRO A 464 5.81 -2.82 44.32
CA PRO A 464 7.00 -3.57 43.87
C PRO A 464 6.70 -5.09 43.67
N THR A 465 7.61 -6.10 43.59
CA THR A 465 9.05 -6.22 43.89
C THR A 465 9.74 -7.32 43.03
N GLU A 466 11.03 -7.57 43.29
CA GLU A 466 11.99 -8.54 42.74
C GLU A 466 11.83 -10.00 43.24
N GLU A 467 12.48 -10.98 42.56
CA GLU A 467 13.54 -11.82 43.17
C GLU A 467 14.42 -12.55 42.12
N LYS A 468 15.57 -13.12 42.56
CA LYS A 468 16.67 -13.68 41.75
C LYS A 468 16.78 -15.21 41.88
N SER A 469 17.36 -15.92 40.89
CA SER A 469 18.55 -16.78 41.09
C SER A 469 19.00 -17.59 39.85
N GLU A 470 20.33 -17.70 39.70
CA GLU A 470 21.13 -18.61 38.86
C GLU A 470 21.62 -19.83 39.72
N PRO A 471 22.53 -20.74 39.30
CA PRO A 471 22.94 -21.24 37.97
C PRO A 471 23.03 -22.80 37.92
N THR A 472 23.57 -23.40 36.84
CA THR A 472 24.31 -24.69 36.93
C THR A 472 25.50 -24.77 35.97
N SER A 473 26.55 -25.50 36.37
CA SER A 473 27.81 -25.71 35.64
C SER A 473 28.30 -27.15 35.84
N GLY A 474 28.96 -27.74 34.85
CA GLY A 474 29.56 -29.10 34.92
C GLY A 474 29.63 -29.79 33.55
N ARG A 475 30.67 -29.61 32.73
CA ARG A 475 32.03 -30.21 32.82
C ARG A 475 32.06 -31.70 32.43
N ASN A 476 32.76 -32.01 31.32
CA ASN A 476 33.74 -33.11 31.26
C ASN A 476 34.66 -32.97 30.03
N THR A 477 35.87 -33.53 30.14
CA THR A 477 37.00 -33.38 29.21
C THR A 477 37.66 -34.75 28.91
N VAL A 478 38.84 -34.73 28.25
CA VAL A 478 39.80 -35.84 28.00
C VAL A 478 39.33 -36.91 26.97
N LEU A 479 40.14 -37.52 26.08
CA LEU A 479 41.61 -37.67 25.83
C LEU A 479 41.90 -37.47 24.31
N SER A 480 43.01 -36.87 23.84
CA SER A 480 44.38 -37.43 23.66
C SER A 480 44.45 -38.72 22.81
N ARG A 481 45.45 -39.01 21.95
CA ARG A 481 46.70 -38.36 21.50
C ARG A 481 47.21 -39.13 20.25
N GLY A 482 48.04 -38.54 19.38
CA GLY A 482 48.75 -39.30 18.33
C GLY A 482 49.86 -38.49 17.65
N THR A 483 51.13 -38.92 17.77
CA THR A 483 52.31 -38.11 17.41
C THR A 483 53.38 -38.89 16.63
N THR A 484 53.86 -38.31 15.52
CA THR A 484 55.16 -38.53 14.85
C THR A 484 55.47 -37.24 14.04
N LYS A 485 56.54 -36.43 14.23
CA LYS A 485 58.00 -36.64 14.23
C LYS A 485 58.54 -37.38 12.98
N GLU A 486 59.61 -36.95 12.30
CA GLU A 486 60.35 -35.67 12.26
C GLU A 486 61.34 -35.66 11.06
N LYS A 487 61.59 -34.50 10.42
CA LYS A 487 62.82 -34.06 9.66
C LYS A 487 63.56 -34.95 8.63
N GLY A 488 64.05 -34.34 7.53
CA GLY A 488 65.00 -35.05 6.63
C GLY A 488 65.91 -34.39 5.55
N SER A 489 66.05 -33.05 5.41
CA SER A 489 67.25 -32.38 4.79
C SER A 489 67.63 -32.49 3.27
N ARG A 490 67.87 -31.33 2.62
CA ARG A 490 68.95 -30.97 1.63
C ARG A 490 68.69 -29.52 1.09
N LYS A 491 69.43 -28.47 1.47
CA LYS A 491 70.65 -27.87 0.80
C LYS A 491 70.63 -27.90 -0.74
N GLY A 492 70.92 -26.81 -1.50
CA GLY A 492 71.24 -25.39 -1.19
C GLY A 492 71.99 -24.66 -2.35
N LYS A 493 72.33 -23.37 -2.18
CA LYS A 493 73.03 -22.40 -3.11
C LYS A 493 72.15 -21.75 -4.20
N GLY A 494 72.37 -20.50 -4.64
CA GLY A 494 73.45 -19.53 -4.32
C GLY A 494 73.16 -18.05 -4.71
N LYS A 495 74.09 -17.14 -4.40
CA LYS A 495 73.98 -15.65 -4.45
C LYS A 495 74.26 -14.99 -5.81
N LYS A 496 73.70 -13.78 -6.02
CA LYS A 496 74.34 -12.46 -6.29
C LYS A 496 73.22 -11.38 -6.26
N GLU A 497 73.22 -10.27 -5.51
CA GLU A 497 74.18 -9.15 -5.28
C GLU A 497 74.46 -8.27 -6.51
N GLU A 498 73.81 -7.11 -6.56
CA GLU A 498 74.34 -5.82 -7.06
C GLU A 498 73.64 -4.64 -6.34
N GLU A 499 74.30 -3.48 -6.24
CA GLU A 499 73.98 -2.36 -5.31
C GLU A 499 73.35 -1.12 -5.97
N LYS A 500 72.80 -0.23 -5.12
CA LYS A 500 72.69 1.26 -5.28
C LYS A 500 71.61 1.78 -6.27
N VAL A 501 70.96 2.94 -6.06
CA VAL A 501 71.10 4.05 -5.06
C VAL A 501 69.70 4.40 -4.50
N LYS A 502 69.64 5.04 -3.31
CA LYS A 502 68.42 5.67 -2.76
C LYS A 502 68.14 7.03 -3.43
N GLU A 503 66.88 7.34 -3.68
CA GLU A 503 66.35 8.71 -3.47
C GLU A 503 65.17 8.61 -2.51
N GLU A 504 64.99 9.65 -1.69
CA GLU A 504 64.04 9.69 -0.57
C GLU A 504 62.88 10.62 -0.94
N GLU A 505 61.65 10.10 -0.95
CA GLU A 505 60.42 10.90 -0.95
C GLU A 505 59.54 10.46 0.22
N GLU A 506 59.05 11.43 1.00
CA GLU A 506 58.25 11.19 2.20
C GLU A 506 56.83 10.71 1.84
N VAL A 507 56.59 9.40 1.92
CA VAL A 507 55.23 8.85 1.77
C VAL A 507 54.55 8.76 3.13
N MET A 508 53.57 9.65 3.35
CA MET A 508 52.66 9.61 4.49
C MET A 508 51.81 8.33 4.43
N ALA A 509 52.04 7.39 5.36
CA ALA A 509 51.46 6.04 5.27
C ALA A 509 49.96 6.01 5.60
N MET A 510 49.14 5.57 4.63
CA MET A 510 47.75 5.15 4.85
C MET A 510 47.64 3.60 5.01
N PRO A 511 46.57 3.07 5.64
CA PRO A 511 46.56 1.69 6.12
C PRO A 511 46.42 0.66 5.00
N LYS A 512 47.19 -0.43 5.06
CA LYS A 512 46.97 -1.62 4.24
C LYS A 512 45.74 -2.40 4.75
N MET A 513 44.81 -2.71 3.84
CA MET A 513 43.81 -3.76 4.05
C MET A 513 44.53 -5.11 4.17
N THR A 514 44.39 -5.80 5.30
CA THR A 514 44.85 -7.18 5.53
C THR A 514 43.68 -8.16 5.48
N GLU A 515 43.91 -9.35 4.92
CA GLU A 515 42.86 -10.33 4.63
C GLU A 515 42.28 -11.06 5.85
N SER A 516 40.96 -11.27 5.79
CA SER A 516 40.19 -12.43 6.30
C SER A 516 39.76 -12.53 7.78
N SER A 517 38.44 -12.56 7.97
CA SER A 517 37.68 -13.43 8.90
C SER A 517 36.25 -13.56 8.33
N PRO A 518 35.57 -14.73 8.33
CA PRO A 518 34.34 -14.91 7.54
C PRO A 518 33.14 -14.07 7.99
N ASP A 519 33.01 -13.81 9.30
CA ASP A 519 31.83 -13.20 9.91
C ASP A 519 32.03 -11.72 10.31
N LYS A 520 32.68 -10.94 9.43
CA LYS A 520 32.58 -9.47 9.52
C LYS A 520 31.47 -8.97 8.61
N GLU A 521 30.48 -8.34 9.23
CA GLU A 521 29.48 -7.53 8.55
C GLU A 521 30.20 -6.55 7.60
N TRP A 522 29.78 -6.51 6.34
CA TRP A 522 30.45 -5.73 5.31
C TRP A 522 29.87 -4.32 5.27
N TYR A 523 30.73 -3.31 5.37
CA TYR A 523 30.33 -1.90 5.32
C TYR A 523 30.82 -1.24 4.02
N PRO A 524 30.03 -0.33 3.42
CA PRO A 524 30.47 0.47 2.28
C PRO A 524 31.75 1.27 2.55
N PRO A 525 32.61 1.51 1.54
CA PRO A 525 33.79 2.36 1.70
C PRO A 525 33.45 3.74 2.26
N LEU A 526 34.24 4.20 3.23
CA LEU A 526 34.10 5.52 3.85
C LEU A 526 34.57 6.63 2.90
N ASP A 527 33.95 7.81 3.00
CA ASP A 527 34.38 9.02 2.30
C ASP A 527 34.70 10.16 3.30
N PRO A 528 35.90 10.18 3.91
CA PRO A 528 36.30 11.21 4.86
C PRO A 528 36.26 12.63 4.26
N GLU A 529 36.56 12.77 2.96
CA GLU A 529 36.54 14.05 2.26
C GLU A 529 35.10 14.57 2.12
N PHE A 530 34.14 13.70 1.78
CA PHE A 530 32.73 14.07 1.77
C PHE A 530 32.21 14.42 3.18
N CYS A 531 32.68 13.76 4.25
CA CYS A 531 32.37 14.17 5.63
C CYS A 531 32.84 15.61 5.93
N VAL A 532 34.06 15.96 5.52
CA VAL A 532 34.58 17.33 5.63
C VAL A 532 33.71 18.30 4.82
N TYR A 533 33.27 17.92 3.63
CA TYR A 533 32.41 18.78 2.80
C TYR A 533 31.05 19.02 3.46
N VAL A 534 30.41 17.98 4.00
CA VAL A 534 29.14 18.10 4.75
C VAL A 534 29.32 19.04 5.95
N PHE A 535 30.42 18.92 6.70
CA PHE A 535 30.71 19.80 7.83
C PHE A 535 30.92 21.27 7.41
N GLU A 536 31.74 21.53 6.40
CA GLU A 536 32.01 22.88 5.89
C GLU A 536 30.73 23.57 5.39
N VAL A 537 29.91 22.86 4.59
CA VAL A 537 28.65 23.38 4.03
C VAL A 537 27.61 23.59 5.13
N THR A 538 27.51 22.69 6.11
CA THR A 538 26.62 22.87 7.28
C THR A 538 27.02 24.08 8.13
N LYS A 539 28.32 24.38 8.23
CA LYS A 539 28.82 25.53 9.01
C LYS A 539 28.68 26.86 8.28
N SER A 540 28.88 26.89 6.96
CA SER A 540 29.01 28.14 6.20
C SER A 540 27.83 28.48 5.28
N ILE A 541 27.05 27.48 4.85
CA ILE A 541 26.00 27.64 3.82
C ILE A 541 24.59 27.41 4.40
N LEU A 542 24.41 26.44 5.31
CA LEU A 542 23.12 26.24 6.01
C LEU A 542 22.61 27.51 6.72
N PRO A 543 23.43 28.39 7.34
CA PRO A 543 22.95 29.61 8.00
C PRO A 543 22.44 30.72 7.06
N ILE A 544 22.59 30.57 5.73
CA ILE A 544 22.16 31.59 4.75
C ILE A 544 20.63 31.59 4.66
N VAL A 545 20.01 32.71 5.01
CA VAL A 545 18.54 32.85 5.10
C VAL A 545 17.85 32.83 3.73
N ASN A 546 18.49 33.41 2.70
CA ASN A 546 17.94 33.44 1.35
C ASN A 546 18.30 32.15 0.60
N ILE A 547 17.30 31.34 0.28
CA ILE A 547 17.45 30.07 -0.47
C ILE A 547 18.17 30.27 -1.81
N LYS A 548 18.00 31.42 -2.47
CA LYS A 548 18.72 31.71 -3.72
C LYS A 548 20.22 31.83 -3.46
N ASP A 549 20.61 32.67 -2.51
CA ASP A 549 22.02 32.91 -2.17
C ASP A 549 22.67 31.64 -1.60
N GLN A 550 21.90 30.81 -0.89
CA GLN A 550 22.31 29.49 -0.41
C GLN A 550 22.63 28.52 -1.56
N ILE A 551 21.78 28.47 -2.59
CA ILE A 551 22.03 27.68 -3.82
C ILE A 551 23.25 28.22 -4.57
N GLU A 552 23.38 29.55 -4.72
CA GLU A 552 24.55 30.15 -5.37
C GLU A 552 25.86 29.84 -4.64
N ALA A 553 25.86 29.90 -3.31
CA ALA A 553 27.01 29.56 -2.47
C ALA A 553 27.38 28.07 -2.59
N LEU A 554 26.39 27.18 -2.53
CA LEU A 554 26.61 25.74 -2.67
C LEU A 554 27.18 25.37 -4.05
N ALA A 555 26.67 26.00 -5.10
CA ALA A 555 27.13 25.78 -6.47
C ALA A 555 28.58 26.20 -6.69
N LYS A 556 28.99 27.35 -6.12
CA LYS A 556 30.39 27.82 -6.12
C LYS A 556 31.29 26.85 -5.36
N TYR A 557 30.89 26.47 -4.15
CA TYR A 557 31.60 25.51 -3.32
C TYR A 557 31.84 24.15 -4.02
N VAL A 558 30.80 23.58 -4.65
CA VAL A 558 30.89 22.32 -5.41
C VAL A 558 31.84 22.45 -6.60
N ALA A 559 31.78 23.56 -7.34
CA ALA A 559 32.69 23.81 -8.44
C ALA A 559 34.15 23.90 -7.96
N ASP A 560 34.41 24.65 -6.89
CA ASP A 560 35.75 24.85 -6.33
C ASP A 560 36.39 23.54 -5.87
N LYS A 561 35.64 22.66 -5.18
CA LYS A 561 36.12 21.32 -4.78
C LYS A 561 36.39 20.37 -5.96
N MET A 562 35.82 20.65 -7.14
CA MET A 562 35.90 19.80 -8.34
C MET A 562 36.64 20.46 -9.53
N GLY A 563 37.53 21.42 -9.26
CA GLY A 563 38.43 22.02 -10.25
C GLY A 563 38.06 23.44 -10.71
N GLY A 564 37.19 24.13 -9.98
CA GLY A 564 36.80 25.52 -10.22
C GLY A 564 35.93 25.73 -11.46
N ARG A 565 35.84 26.98 -11.92
CA ARG A 565 35.13 27.36 -13.15
C ARG A 565 35.82 26.80 -14.39
N ILE A 566 35.09 26.11 -15.27
CA ILE A 566 35.59 25.55 -16.53
C ILE A 566 34.98 26.35 -17.70
N PRO A 567 35.77 27.14 -18.46
CA PRO A 567 35.30 27.78 -19.69
C PRO A 567 34.87 26.75 -20.75
N LYS A 568 33.92 27.10 -21.62
CA LYS A 568 33.37 26.20 -22.65
C LYS A 568 34.45 25.66 -23.59
N GLU A 569 35.41 26.52 -23.90
CA GLU A 569 36.49 26.29 -24.85
C GLU A 569 37.56 25.33 -24.30
N LYS A 570 37.60 25.12 -22.98
CA LYS A 570 38.61 24.30 -22.29
C LYS A 570 38.07 22.97 -21.76
N LEU A 571 36.86 22.59 -22.15
CA LEU A 571 36.21 21.36 -21.68
C LEU A 571 36.94 20.10 -22.21
N SER A 572 37.47 20.15 -23.43
CA SER A 572 38.32 19.10 -24.04
C SER A 572 39.64 18.90 -23.28
N ASP A 573 40.22 19.99 -22.79
CA ASP A 573 41.56 20.01 -22.19
C ASP A 573 41.52 19.61 -20.71
N PHE A 574 40.33 19.48 -20.14
CA PHE A 574 40.12 19.15 -18.74
C PHE A 574 40.23 17.63 -18.53
N SER A 575 41.45 17.16 -18.23
CA SER A 575 41.80 15.73 -18.05
C SER A 575 41.17 15.08 -16.80
N TRP A 576 39.84 14.97 -16.77
CA TRP A 576 39.08 14.32 -15.71
C TRP A 576 39.18 12.79 -15.78
N GLU A 577 39.26 12.21 -16.98
CA GLU A 577 39.33 10.76 -17.19
C GLU A 577 40.57 10.16 -16.53
N LEU A 578 41.74 10.77 -16.74
CA LEU A 578 42.99 10.38 -16.08
C LEU A 578 42.89 10.47 -14.55
N HIS A 579 42.23 11.51 -14.02
CA HIS A 579 42.01 11.67 -12.57
C HIS A 579 41.14 10.54 -12.01
N ILE A 580 40.07 10.15 -12.72
CA ILE A 580 39.20 9.04 -12.30
C ILE A 580 39.93 7.70 -12.41
N SER A 581 40.68 7.46 -13.48
CA SER A 581 41.46 6.21 -13.66
C SER A 581 42.53 6.04 -12.59
N GLU A 582 43.24 7.12 -12.24
CA GLU A 582 44.20 7.13 -11.13
C GLU A 582 43.52 6.80 -9.79
N LEU A 583 42.34 7.38 -9.50
CA LEU A 583 41.57 7.02 -8.31
C LEU A 583 41.14 5.55 -8.30
N LYS A 584 40.65 5.00 -9.42
CA LYS A 584 40.29 3.57 -9.54
C LYS A 584 41.50 2.68 -9.22
N PHE A 585 42.68 3.02 -9.76
CA PHE A 585 43.93 2.30 -9.52
C PHE A 585 44.39 2.38 -8.05
N GLN A 586 44.41 3.57 -7.47
CA GLN A 586 44.80 3.80 -6.07
C GLN A 586 43.87 3.09 -5.07
N LEU A 587 42.55 3.16 -5.30
CA LEU A 587 41.53 2.51 -4.47
C LEU A 587 41.40 0.99 -4.74
N LYS A 588 41.99 0.49 -5.83
CA LYS A 588 41.83 -0.88 -6.33
C LYS A 588 40.37 -1.32 -6.48
N SER A 589 39.51 -0.40 -6.91
CA SER A 589 38.06 -0.58 -6.98
C SER A 589 37.47 0.23 -8.14
N ASN A 590 36.41 -0.29 -8.77
CA ASN A 590 35.64 0.48 -9.74
C ASN A 590 34.67 1.48 -9.07
N VAL A 591 34.48 1.37 -7.75
CA VAL A 591 33.67 2.28 -6.93
C VAL A 591 34.55 3.39 -6.37
N VAL A 592 34.25 4.63 -6.74
CA VAL A 592 35.00 5.84 -6.37
C VAL A 592 34.11 6.73 -5.48
N PRO A 593 34.50 6.98 -4.21
CA PRO A 593 33.80 7.92 -3.35
C PRO A 593 33.87 9.36 -3.88
N ILE A 594 32.74 10.07 -3.82
CA ILE A 594 32.54 11.38 -4.47
C ILE A 594 33.50 12.48 -3.96
N GLY A 595 33.93 12.42 -2.70
CA GLY A 595 34.81 13.39 -2.06
C GLY A 595 36.24 13.38 -2.60
N TYR A 596 36.72 12.25 -3.12
CA TYR A 596 38.05 12.13 -3.72
C TYR A 596 38.15 12.75 -5.13
N ILE A 597 37.02 13.02 -5.78
CA ILE A 597 37.00 13.56 -7.16
C ILE A 597 37.29 15.06 -7.12
N LYS A 598 38.57 15.43 -7.33
CA LYS A 598 39.03 16.83 -7.38
C LYS A 598 38.95 17.47 -8.77
N LYS A 599 38.73 16.67 -9.82
CA LYS A 599 38.48 17.13 -11.20
C LYS A 599 37.18 16.51 -11.71
N GLY A 600 36.08 17.26 -11.60
CA GLY A 600 34.74 16.78 -11.94
C GLY A 600 34.11 17.55 -13.11
N ILE A 601 33.41 16.81 -13.99
CA ILE A 601 32.51 17.33 -15.03
C ILE A 601 31.04 17.30 -14.58
N PHE A 602 30.11 17.66 -15.46
CA PHE A 602 28.66 17.79 -15.22
C PHE A 602 28.08 16.77 -14.23
N TYR A 603 28.17 15.46 -14.49
CA TYR A 603 27.53 14.46 -13.61
C TYR A 603 28.19 14.30 -12.25
N HIS A 604 29.52 14.47 -12.16
CA HIS A 604 30.24 14.46 -10.88
C HIS A 604 29.78 15.63 -10.01
N ARG A 605 29.74 16.84 -10.58
CA ARG A 605 29.33 18.06 -9.87
C ARG A 605 27.86 18.03 -9.50
N ALA A 606 26.98 17.58 -10.40
CA ALA A 606 25.55 17.52 -10.13
C ALA A 606 25.18 16.51 -9.04
N LEU A 607 25.87 15.37 -8.98
CA LEU A 607 25.71 14.40 -7.90
C LEU A 607 26.21 14.95 -6.57
N LEU A 608 27.41 15.56 -6.53
CA LEU A 608 27.94 16.18 -5.31
C LEU A 608 27.04 17.32 -4.81
N PHE A 609 26.54 18.16 -5.72
CA PHE A 609 25.58 19.22 -5.39
C PHE A 609 24.31 18.64 -4.78
N LYS A 610 23.71 17.61 -5.40
CA LYS A 610 22.51 16.94 -4.85
C LYS A 610 22.77 16.37 -3.45
N ALA A 611 23.86 15.62 -3.28
CA ALA A 611 24.21 14.99 -2.02
C ALA A 611 24.46 16.00 -0.89
N LEU A 612 25.12 17.12 -1.17
CA LEU A 612 25.32 18.19 -0.17
C LEU A 612 24.04 18.99 0.09
N ALA A 613 23.27 19.31 -0.96
CA ALA A 613 21.99 20.02 -0.86
C ALA A 613 21.00 19.27 0.04
N ASP A 614 20.92 17.95 -0.12
CA ASP A 614 20.07 17.07 0.69
C ASP A 614 20.48 17.08 2.18
N LYS A 615 21.78 17.15 2.50
CA LYS A 615 22.28 17.23 3.89
C LYS A 615 22.00 18.59 4.55
N ILE A 616 21.81 19.67 3.79
CA ILE A 616 21.39 21.00 4.31
C ILE A 616 19.93 21.37 4.02
N GLY A 617 19.11 20.45 3.51
CA GLY A 617 17.68 20.69 3.26
C GLY A 617 17.35 21.56 2.04
N VAL A 618 18.30 21.78 1.11
CA VAL A 618 18.09 22.52 -0.14
C VAL A 618 17.41 21.60 -1.17
N GLY A 619 16.10 21.78 -1.37
CA GLY A 619 15.32 20.96 -2.28
C GLY A 619 15.70 21.13 -3.75
N CYS A 620 16.45 20.17 -4.30
CA CYS A 620 16.82 20.12 -5.72
C CYS A 620 16.59 18.74 -6.34
N CYS A 621 16.28 18.72 -7.64
CA CYS A 621 16.26 17.50 -8.44
C CYS A 621 17.69 17.13 -8.90
N LEU A 622 17.89 15.89 -9.33
CA LEU A 622 19.07 15.45 -10.06
C LEU A 622 18.62 14.77 -11.36
N VAL A 623 19.03 15.33 -12.49
CA VAL A 623 18.57 14.94 -13.83
C VAL A 623 19.76 14.51 -14.68
N ARG A 624 19.73 13.30 -15.22
CA ARG A 624 20.75 12.74 -16.13
C ARG A 624 20.41 13.08 -17.58
N GLY A 625 21.33 13.74 -18.27
CA GLY A 625 21.29 13.96 -19.70
C GLY A 625 21.96 12.84 -20.50
N GLU A 626 22.38 13.17 -21.71
CA GLU A 626 23.20 12.32 -22.58
C GLU A 626 24.68 12.73 -22.50
N TYR A 627 25.57 11.97 -23.14
CA TYR A 627 27.00 12.32 -23.32
C TYR A 627 27.68 12.87 -22.04
N SER A 628 27.62 12.10 -20.94
CA SER A 628 28.22 12.49 -19.66
C SER A 628 27.69 13.82 -19.07
N ARG A 629 26.43 14.18 -19.34
CA ARG A 629 25.75 15.31 -18.70
C ARG A 629 24.83 14.87 -17.57
N ALA A 630 24.79 15.67 -16.51
CA ALA A 630 23.69 15.73 -15.56
C ALA A 630 23.62 17.16 -14.98
N TRP A 631 22.48 17.54 -14.41
CA TRP A 631 22.27 18.85 -13.82
C TRP A 631 21.28 18.79 -12.66
N ASN A 632 21.23 19.87 -11.88
CA ASN A 632 20.26 20.04 -10.81
C ASN A 632 19.23 21.08 -11.19
N GLU A 633 17.97 20.80 -10.86
CA GLU A 633 16.85 21.72 -11.05
C GLU A 633 16.32 22.15 -9.69
N VAL A 634 16.13 23.45 -9.51
CA VAL A 634 15.65 24.08 -8.27
C VAL A 634 14.39 24.88 -8.54
N LYS A 635 13.49 24.94 -7.55
CA LYS A 635 12.24 25.71 -7.63
C LYS A 635 12.32 26.92 -6.71
N LEU A 636 12.13 28.11 -7.27
CA LEU A 636 12.21 29.38 -6.52
C LEU A 636 10.93 30.19 -6.69
N LEU A 637 10.49 30.82 -5.61
CA LEU A 637 9.37 31.75 -5.62
C LEU A 637 9.82 33.10 -6.18
N ASN A 638 9.06 33.65 -7.12
CA ASN A 638 9.36 34.96 -7.71
C ASN A 638 8.73 36.08 -6.86
N GLU A 639 9.52 36.66 -5.95
CA GLU A 639 9.07 37.75 -5.05
C GLU A 639 8.65 39.02 -5.81
N GLY A 640 9.13 39.21 -7.05
CA GLY A 640 8.87 40.41 -7.87
C GLY A 640 7.49 40.47 -8.54
N ARG A 641 6.69 39.39 -8.49
CA ARG A 641 5.35 39.33 -9.10
C ARG A 641 4.26 39.09 -8.06
N LYS A 642 3.87 40.15 -7.34
CA LYS A 642 2.57 40.16 -6.64
C LYS A 642 1.45 40.15 -7.69
N GLY A 643 0.69 39.07 -7.77
CA GLY A 643 -0.48 38.99 -8.64
C GLY A 643 -1.56 40.00 -8.23
N VAL A 644 -2.34 40.47 -9.20
CA VAL A 644 -3.43 41.47 -9.00
C VAL A 644 -4.56 40.93 -8.08
N THR A 645 -4.57 39.63 -7.79
CA THR A 645 -5.63 38.91 -7.08
C THR A 645 -5.14 38.15 -5.84
N GLY A 646 -4.13 38.66 -5.12
CA GLY A 646 -3.72 38.13 -3.80
C GLY A 646 -3.07 36.74 -3.78
N SER A 647 -3.06 36.04 -4.92
CA SER A 647 -2.44 34.72 -5.10
C SER A 647 -0.94 34.85 -5.35
N LEU A 648 -0.15 34.02 -4.65
CA LEU A 648 1.28 33.88 -4.94
C LEU A 648 1.49 33.29 -6.35
N PRO A 649 2.46 33.78 -7.14
CA PRO A 649 2.78 33.20 -8.43
C PRO A 649 3.32 31.77 -8.25
N PRO A 650 3.12 30.87 -9.24
CA PRO A 650 3.73 29.54 -9.20
C PRO A 650 5.26 29.67 -9.16
N PRO A 651 5.97 28.79 -8.42
CA PRO A 651 7.42 28.81 -8.37
C PRO A 651 8.01 28.53 -9.75
N GLU A 652 9.08 29.24 -10.09
CA GLU A 652 9.80 29.08 -11.35
C GLU A 652 10.93 28.05 -11.19
N GLU A 653 11.16 27.26 -12.25
CA GLU A 653 12.19 26.22 -12.32
C GLU A 653 13.48 26.75 -12.97
N PHE A 654 14.62 26.46 -12.35
CA PHE A 654 15.94 26.88 -12.82
C PHE A 654 16.92 25.70 -12.80
N ILE A 655 17.79 25.62 -13.82
CA ILE A 655 18.98 24.78 -13.80
C ILE A 655 20.10 25.52 -13.08
N VAL A 656 20.79 24.84 -12.17
CA VAL A 656 22.00 25.37 -11.51
C VAL A 656 23.20 25.14 -12.43
N ASP A 657 23.85 26.21 -12.91
CA ASP A 657 25.13 26.11 -13.61
C ASP A 657 26.23 25.77 -12.58
N LEU A 658 26.89 24.63 -12.80
CA LEU A 658 28.01 24.13 -11.99
C LEU A 658 29.34 24.10 -12.77
N MET A 659 29.35 24.56 -14.01
CA MET A 659 30.48 24.41 -14.95
C MET A 659 31.02 25.76 -15.42
N PHE A 660 30.20 26.53 -16.12
CA PHE A 660 30.64 27.73 -16.86
C PHE A 660 30.54 28.99 -16.01
N HIS A 661 29.48 29.10 -15.21
CA HIS A 661 29.25 30.18 -14.25
C HIS A 661 28.69 29.60 -12.95
N PRO A 662 29.52 28.98 -12.09
CA PRO A 662 29.08 28.37 -10.84
C PRO A 662 28.15 29.26 -10.01
N GLY A 663 26.91 28.79 -9.82
CA GLY A 663 25.84 29.49 -9.12
C GLY A 663 24.91 30.33 -9.99
N ALA A 664 25.15 30.46 -11.30
CA ALA A 664 24.16 31.07 -12.18
C ALA A 664 22.91 30.18 -12.29
N LEU A 665 21.73 30.81 -12.18
CA LEU A 665 20.44 30.14 -12.27
C LEU A 665 19.85 30.34 -13.67
N LEU A 666 19.93 29.30 -14.49
CA LEU A 666 19.45 29.31 -15.87
C LEU A 666 17.96 28.93 -15.88
N LYS A 667 17.09 29.88 -16.25
CA LYS A 667 15.64 29.64 -16.27
C LYS A 667 15.30 28.47 -17.20
N LEU A 668 14.53 27.50 -16.72
CA LEU A 668 14.17 26.33 -17.51
C LEU A 668 13.44 26.77 -18.80
N ARG A 669 13.80 26.15 -19.93
CA ARG A 669 13.37 26.52 -21.30
C ARG A 669 13.92 27.85 -21.84
N SER A 670 14.96 28.43 -21.22
CA SER A 670 15.76 29.49 -21.86
C SER A 670 16.81 28.88 -22.81
N LYS A 671 17.32 29.68 -23.76
CA LYS A 671 18.37 29.23 -24.69
C LYS A 671 19.64 28.82 -23.95
N GLU A 672 19.94 29.48 -22.84
CA GLU A 672 21.10 29.22 -21.99
C GLU A 672 20.94 27.88 -21.26
N ALA A 673 19.74 27.56 -20.78
CA ALA A 673 19.40 26.26 -20.21
C ALA A 673 19.46 25.14 -21.25
N ASP A 674 18.98 25.37 -22.47
CA ASP A 674 19.07 24.40 -23.57
C ASP A 674 20.54 24.12 -23.95
N LEU A 675 21.35 25.16 -24.09
CA LEU A 675 22.80 25.02 -24.29
C LEU A 675 23.44 24.23 -23.14
N TYR A 676 23.11 24.52 -21.87
CA TYR A 676 23.67 23.75 -20.75
C TYR A 676 23.34 22.25 -20.82
N ARG A 677 22.16 21.90 -21.36
CA ARG A 677 21.71 20.51 -21.53
C ARG A 677 22.27 19.79 -22.75
N PHE A 678 22.52 20.50 -23.86
CA PHE A 678 22.79 19.90 -25.18
C PHE A 678 24.07 20.39 -25.91
N LEU A 679 24.93 21.17 -25.23
CA LEU A 679 26.19 21.74 -25.79
C LEU A 679 27.11 20.73 -26.48
#